data_AF-A0A8H2WXH8-F1
#
_entry.id   AF-A0A8H2WXH8-F1
#
_cell.length_a   1.000
_cell.length_b   1.000
_cell.length_c   1.000
_cell.angle_alpha   90.00
_cell.angle_beta   90.00
_cell.angle_gamma   90.00
#
_symmetry.space_group_name_H-M   'P 1'
#
loop_
_entity.id
_entity.type
_entity.pdbx_description
1 polymer ?
#
loop_
_entity_poly.entity_id
_entity_poly.type
_entity_poly.pdbx_seq_one_letter_code
_entity_poly.pdbx_strand_id
1 'polypeptide(L)'
;MTQYHIRGTPVGRAAIMLAVMASMGGFIFGYDTGQISDILLMDDFLKRFATCSNPNDAATCHFNTYIEGLIVALLSVGTAIGALIGAPTADFFGRRIAMSIECAVFSIGVIIQVTAFQAWYQIMIGRLISGLGVGALSAAVPLYQAECSPKQLRGSLTGTYQLFITFGILVAYCISIGTRETNNSASWRIVIAIGLVWAIILGVGILFMPESPRWLLKRGRTAEAERSIARVRGAKVEDRDEHVVRDLHEMQDSVKYEQSLSKAGWLDCFRPERKTLYRTLLGMSLQSLQQLTGANYFFYYGATIFNSVGIEDSFVTQIILGAVNFGCTFLGLYVMERFGRRVPLMVGGVWQAIWLFIFAAAGTARDPTLPENQHIGKLMIVSACLFILGYASTWAPGIWILIGETFPTRTRAKQGALATASNWVWNFLIAFFTPLITRKITYRYGFIFASCNLLGAIVVFLFLYESSGLSLEAVDVLYNDPKVKAWTSRNWEPPADYGYSGRGDLVDQTRANDAHKPVVGHLEKAPGDAHTPGSRSGPASSDGHRSVDAMSIAAPSPNSALINGQGVWDCATYGNSSTCFTQTPFEIQVVPNKKYRFRLINTAAHAMFWVSLDGHTFNVTEADDTGVYSETNSALHRLKFHNGQRYSVIVDTSVGSVGDSYWLRAEMNTACLTTLPDDFANTTYAIVRYVEEDGTGASTTDPTTSDWTDVVSGAECTDIDTSSLTPIVVKDAPTTVVQRGMLQTGFSVSLDSAGNLDTGFAVNATEFVDLVYQPVLHTIASGGTVNASNVASVTYNTPGAVDLIINNLDTAIDHPYHYRRRGIGYSLARGGRVGKLQHDELDTPRHTHYSRWVVAVLRFITDNPGVWFVQPDAVAKMSIPSANTTMCGKIGPDAWSTSLGRRRRSLTDSDTERLRRSRVMKAALDDKR
;
A
#
# COMPACT_ATOMS: atom_id res chain seq x y z
N MET A 1 21.58 -16.70 -8.33
CA MET A 1 21.63 -15.28 -8.75
C MET A 1 22.00 -14.46 -7.53
N THR A 2 22.89 -13.47 -7.65
CA THR A 2 23.27 -12.64 -6.50
C THR A 2 22.10 -11.74 -6.12
N GLN A 3 21.49 -11.96 -4.96
CA GLN A 3 20.41 -11.16 -4.40
C GLN A 3 20.98 -10.18 -3.38
N TYR A 4 20.55 -8.92 -3.41
CA TYR A 4 20.89 -7.90 -2.42
C TYR A 4 19.73 -7.72 -1.46
N HIS A 5 19.99 -7.65 -0.15
CA HIS A 5 18.94 -7.39 0.83
C HIS A 5 18.91 -5.90 1.15
N ILE A 6 17.80 -5.22 0.85
CA ILE A 6 17.61 -3.82 1.19
C ILE A 6 16.39 -3.73 2.09
N ARG A 7 16.62 -3.23 3.32
CA ARG A 7 15.61 -3.17 4.39
C ARG A 7 14.89 -4.51 4.61
N GLY A 8 15.64 -5.61 4.62
CA GLY A 8 15.12 -6.96 4.87
C GLY A 8 14.44 -7.66 3.67
N THR A 9 14.37 -7.03 2.49
CA THR A 9 13.76 -7.65 1.29
C THR A 9 14.78 -7.94 0.19
N PRO A 10 14.69 -9.10 -0.50
CA PRO A 10 15.60 -9.45 -1.59
C PRO A 10 15.30 -8.61 -2.84
N VAL A 11 16.36 -8.08 -3.43
CA VAL A 11 16.38 -7.25 -4.64
C VAL A 11 17.36 -7.87 -5.63
N GLY A 12 16.91 -8.10 -6.85
CA GLY A 12 17.74 -8.66 -7.91
C GLY A 12 18.61 -7.60 -8.57
N ARG A 13 19.73 -8.04 -9.18
CA ARG A 13 20.56 -7.20 -10.08
C ARG A 13 19.74 -6.50 -11.18
N ALA A 14 18.66 -7.14 -11.63
CA ALA A 14 17.77 -6.59 -12.65
C ALA A 14 17.09 -5.29 -12.22
N ALA A 15 16.81 -5.09 -10.92
CA ALA A 15 16.23 -3.84 -10.43
C ALA A 15 17.20 -2.66 -10.58
N ILE A 16 18.48 -2.88 -10.27
CA ILE A 16 19.54 -1.88 -10.42
C ILE A 16 19.79 -1.58 -11.90
N MET A 17 19.89 -2.63 -12.73
CA MET A 17 20.02 -2.48 -14.18
C MET A 17 18.83 -1.72 -14.78
N LEU A 18 17.60 -2.02 -14.34
CA LEU A 18 16.41 -1.31 -14.77
C LEU A 18 16.49 0.18 -14.42
N ALA A 19 16.90 0.52 -13.21
CA ALA A 19 17.03 1.92 -12.80
C ALA A 19 18.09 2.66 -13.61
N VAL A 20 19.29 2.09 -13.76
CA VAL A 20 20.38 2.70 -14.56
C VAL A 20 19.96 2.85 -16.02
N MET A 21 19.41 1.79 -16.62
CA MET A 21 19.00 1.81 -18.02
C MET A 21 17.85 2.78 -18.27
N ALA A 22 16.80 2.76 -17.45
CA ALA A 22 15.68 3.69 -17.60
C ALA A 22 16.13 5.15 -17.40
N SER A 23 17.01 5.42 -16.43
CA SER A 23 17.55 6.75 -16.16
C SER A 23 18.37 7.34 -17.32
N MET A 24 18.80 6.53 -18.29
CA MET A 24 19.40 7.06 -19.53
C MET A 24 18.47 7.99 -20.30
N GLY A 25 17.15 7.92 -20.12
CA GLY A 25 16.25 8.92 -20.71
C GLY A 25 16.44 10.31 -20.07
N GLY A 26 16.73 10.35 -18.78
CA GLY A 26 17.16 11.56 -18.08
C GLY A 26 18.50 12.05 -18.60
N PHE A 27 19.44 11.13 -18.87
CA PHE A 27 20.73 11.47 -19.47
C PHE A 27 20.58 12.12 -20.85
N ILE A 28 19.75 11.57 -21.73
CA ILE A 28 19.49 12.14 -23.06
C ILE A 28 18.91 13.56 -22.93
N PHE A 29 17.95 13.75 -22.03
CA PHE A 29 17.40 15.07 -21.73
C PHE A 29 18.48 16.05 -21.25
N GLY A 30 19.28 15.65 -20.26
CA GLY A 30 20.36 16.48 -19.72
C GLY A 30 21.42 16.81 -20.77
N TYR A 31 21.80 15.83 -21.59
CA TYR A 31 22.78 15.99 -22.65
C TYR A 31 22.34 17.04 -23.68
N ASP A 32 21.08 16.97 -24.15
CA ASP A 32 20.57 17.97 -25.10
C ASP A 32 20.46 19.38 -24.47
N THR A 33 20.11 19.44 -23.19
CA THR A 33 20.01 20.69 -22.43
C THR A 33 21.37 21.36 -22.29
N GLY A 34 22.42 20.60 -21.96
CA GLY A 34 23.77 21.14 -21.75
C GLY A 34 24.48 21.52 -23.06
N GLN A 35 24.36 20.70 -24.11
CA GLN A 35 25.15 20.91 -25.33
C GLN A 35 24.88 22.25 -26.04
N ILE A 36 23.64 22.75 -25.99
CA ILE A 36 23.25 23.92 -26.77
C ILE A 36 23.95 25.20 -26.31
N SER A 37 24.28 25.31 -25.01
CA SER A 37 24.94 26.51 -24.47
C SER A 37 26.32 26.76 -25.09
N ASP A 38 27.08 25.69 -25.25
CA ASP A 38 28.44 25.75 -25.78
C ASP A 38 28.44 25.82 -27.32
N ILE A 39 27.53 25.09 -27.99
CA ILE A 39 27.43 25.06 -29.45
C ILE A 39 27.18 26.47 -30.03
N LEU A 40 26.41 27.31 -29.34
CA LEU A 40 26.14 28.69 -29.77
C LEU A 40 27.41 29.57 -29.83
N LEU A 41 28.47 29.19 -29.13
CA LEU A 41 29.75 29.91 -29.10
C LEU A 41 30.82 29.30 -30.04
N MET A 42 30.55 28.17 -30.69
CA MET A 42 31.53 27.54 -31.57
C MET A 42 31.67 28.28 -32.90
N ASP A 43 32.91 28.56 -33.30
CA ASP A 43 33.24 29.38 -34.48
C ASP A 43 32.62 28.87 -35.79
N ASP A 44 32.72 27.56 -36.09
CA ASP A 44 32.14 26.99 -37.31
C ASP A 44 30.60 27.02 -37.27
N PHE A 45 29.98 26.88 -36.08
CA PHE A 45 28.53 26.97 -35.93
C PHE A 45 28.04 28.39 -36.21
N LEU A 46 28.72 29.41 -35.64
CA LEU A 46 28.45 30.82 -35.90
C LEU A 46 28.59 31.15 -37.40
N LYS A 47 29.72 30.78 -38.03
CA LYS A 47 29.98 31.05 -39.45
C LYS A 47 28.93 30.44 -40.39
N ARG A 48 28.28 29.34 -40.00
CA ARG A 48 27.28 28.65 -40.83
C ARG A 48 25.87 29.18 -40.67
N PHE A 49 25.47 29.51 -39.44
CA PHE A 49 24.06 29.71 -39.10
C PHE A 49 23.74 31.12 -38.58
N ALA A 50 24.75 31.89 -38.18
CA ALA A 50 24.60 33.27 -37.75
C ALA A 50 24.79 34.25 -38.94
N THR A 51 24.49 35.53 -38.70
CA THR A 51 24.74 36.59 -39.69
C THR A 51 26.13 37.18 -39.41
N CYS A 52 27.02 37.15 -40.41
CA CYS A 52 28.39 37.64 -40.30
C CYS A 52 28.62 38.87 -41.19
N SER A 53 29.31 39.88 -40.66
CA SER A 53 29.81 41.00 -41.48
C SER A 53 31.01 40.58 -42.34
N ASN A 54 31.86 39.69 -41.83
CA ASN A 54 32.93 39.03 -42.57
C ASN A 54 32.80 37.50 -42.43
N PRO A 55 32.53 36.74 -43.52
CA PRO A 55 32.36 35.29 -43.46
C PRO A 55 33.57 34.49 -42.92
N ASN A 56 34.78 35.09 -42.95
CA ASN A 56 36.01 34.42 -42.53
C ASN A 56 36.33 34.63 -41.03
N ASP A 57 35.67 35.57 -40.36
CA ASP A 57 35.94 35.95 -38.98
C ASP A 57 34.72 35.69 -38.08
N ALA A 58 34.82 34.69 -37.21
CA ALA A 58 33.76 34.31 -36.27
C ALA A 58 33.42 35.43 -35.29
N ALA A 59 34.38 36.30 -34.95
CA ALA A 59 34.14 37.40 -34.03
C ALA A 59 33.14 38.44 -34.59
N THR A 60 32.96 38.47 -35.91
CA THR A 60 31.99 39.36 -36.58
C THR A 60 30.62 38.71 -36.82
N CYS A 61 30.46 37.45 -36.41
CA CYS A 61 29.24 36.67 -36.57
C CYS A 61 28.37 36.76 -35.31
N HIS A 62 27.11 37.18 -35.48
CA HIS A 62 26.16 37.23 -34.37
C HIS A 62 24.80 36.71 -34.81
N PHE A 63 24.16 35.92 -33.96
CA PHE A 63 22.79 35.49 -34.21
C PHE A 63 21.84 36.68 -34.08
N ASN A 64 20.82 36.70 -34.94
CA ASN A 64 19.64 37.48 -34.64
C ASN A 64 19.02 36.92 -33.35
N THR A 65 18.71 37.80 -32.39
CA THR A 65 18.18 37.44 -31.07
C THR A 65 16.91 36.56 -31.16
N TYR A 66 16.07 36.75 -32.18
CA TYR A 66 14.91 35.90 -32.42
C TYR A 66 15.31 34.49 -32.93
N ILE A 67 16.31 34.41 -33.80
CA ILE A 67 16.79 33.13 -34.36
C ILE A 67 17.49 32.32 -33.28
N GLU A 68 18.37 32.93 -32.48
CA GLU A 68 19.02 32.29 -31.34
C GLU A 68 17.98 31.72 -30.37
N GLY A 69 16.99 32.54 -29.98
CA GLY A 69 15.88 32.11 -29.14
C GLY A 69 15.08 30.94 -29.75
N LEU A 70 14.81 30.96 -31.05
CA LEU A 70 14.10 29.86 -31.74
C LEU A 70 14.92 28.57 -31.74
N ILE A 71 16.22 28.64 -32.08
CA ILE A 71 17.09 27.46 -32.10
C ILE A 71 17.10 26.80 -30.73
N VAL A 72 17.27 27.56 -29.64
CA VAL A 72 17.27 26.99 -28.28
C VAL A 72 15.89 26.47 -27.88
N ALA A 73 14.83 27.28 -28.08
CA ALA A 73 13.52 27.05 -27.48
C ALA A 73 12.64 26.02 -28.21
N LEU A 74 12.88 25.74 -29.49
CA LEU A 74 11.99 24.83 -30.24
C LEU A 74 12.04 23.38 -29.74
N LEU A 75 13.13 22.98 -29.08
CA LEU A 75 13.17 21.74 -28.31
C LEU A 75 12.03 21.69 -27.30
N SER A 76 11.82 22.76 -26.53
CA SER A 76 10.84 22.83 -25.44
C SER A 76 9.39 22.79 -25.94
N VAL A 77 9.13 23.27 -27.16
CA VAL A 77 7.82 23.08 -27.82
C VAL A 77 7.61 21.61 -28.16
N GLY A 78 8.64 20.98 -28.73
CA GLY A 78 8.63 19.55 -29.01
C GLY A 78 8.41 18.73 -27.75
N THR A 79 9.09 19.04 -26.65
CA THR A 79 8.94 18.31 -25.39
C THR A 79 7.57 18.50 -24.75
N ALA A 80 6.96 19.68 -24.85
CA ALA A 80 5.59 19.92 -24.38
C ALA A 80 4.58 19.03 -25.12
N ILE A 81 4.68 18.97 -26.45
CA ILE A 81 3.83 18.11 -27.29
C ILE A 81 4.12 16.63 -27.01
N GLY A 82 5.40 16.26 -26.95
CA GLY A 82 5.88 14.91 -26.66
C GLY A 82 5.38 14.39 -25.31
N ALA A 83 5.40 15.20 -24.26
CA ALA A 83 4.92 14.82 -22.93
C ALA A 83 3.41 14.51 -22.91
N LEU A 84 2.61 15.22 -23.71
CA LEU A 84 1.16 14.99 -23.82
C LEU A 84 0.83 13.72 -24.62
N ILE A 85 1.62 13.41 -25.66
CA ILE A 85 1.43 12.24 -26.53
C ILE A 85 2.10 10.98 -25.97
N GLY A 86 3.16 11.13 -25.17
CA GLY A 86 3.95 10.04 -24.60
C GLY A 86 3.14 9.11 -23.70
N ALA A 87 2.27 9.67 -22.83
CA ALA A 87 1.44 8.85 -21.94
C ALA A 87 0.45 7.93 -22.69
N PRO A 88 -0.35 8.41 -23.67
CA PRO A 88 -1.15 7.54 -24.53
C PRO A 88 -0.31 6.48 -25.27
N THR A 89 0.87 6.85 -25.76
CA THR A 89 1.78 5.96 -26.49
C THR A 89 2.27 4.82 -25.60
N ALA A 90 2.73 5.13 -24.38
CA ALA A 90 3.18 4.17 -23.38
C ALA A 90 2.04 3.27 -22.84
N ASP A 91 0.82 3.78 -22.78
CA ASP A 91 -0.36 2.98 -22.43
C ASP A 91 -0.78 2.04 -23.57
N PHE A 92 -0.61 2.44 -24.83
CA PHE A 92 -0.95 1.62 -25.98
C PHE A 92 0.08 0.51 -26.22
N PHE A 93 1.35 0.87 -26.43
CA PHE A 93 2.41 -0.08 -26.82
C PHE A 93 3.06 -0.83 -25.65
N GLY A 94 2.90 -0.34 -24.42
CA GLY A 94 3.71 -0.76 -23.28
C GLY A 94 4.93 0.15 -23.09
N ARG A 95 5.56 0.11 -21.92
CA ARG A 95 6.57 1.11 -21.54
C ARG A 95 7.88 0.90 -22.29
N ARG A 96 8.30 -0.36 -22.49
CA ARG A 96 9.57 -0.67 -23.18
C ARG A 96 9.57 -0.26 -24.64
N ILE A 97 8.51 -0.65 -25.36
CA ILE A 97 8.38 -0.37 -26.80
C ILE A 97 8.18 1.12 -27.03
N ALA A 98 7.38 1.79 -26.18
CA ALA A 98 7.21 3.23 -26.26
C ALA A 98 8.55 3.96 -26.11
N MET A 99 9.35 3.68 -25.07
CA MET A 99 10.68 4.31 -24.90
C MET A 99 11.61 4.05 -26.10
N SER A 100 11.52 2.88 -26.73
CA SER A 100 12.31 2.56 -27.94
C SER A 100 11.88 3.40 -29.15
N ILE A 101 10.56 3.56 -29.35
CA ILE A 101 10.00 4.44 -30.40
C ILE A 101 10.39 5.90 -30.14
N GLU A 102 10.33 6.34 -28.88
CA GLU A 102 10.69 7.70 -28.49
C GLU A 102 12.18 7.99 -28.74
N CYS A 103 13.07 7.02 -28.48
CA CYS A 103 14.49 7.09 -28.85
C CYS A 103 14.69 7.18 -30.37
N ALA A 104 13.88 6.49 -31.16
CA ALA A 104 13.94 6.57 -32.62
C ALA A 104 13.52 7.96 -33.12
N VAL A 105 12.43 8.54 -32.57
CA VAL A 105 11.99 9.91 -32.86
C VAL A 105 13.07 10.93 -32.49
N PHE A 106 13.68 10.77 -31.31
CA PHE A 106 14.82 11.59 -30.90
C PHE A 106 15.97 11.51 -31.90
N SER A 107 16.33 10.29 -32.31
CA SER A 107 17.42 10.03 -33.25
C SER A 107 17.18 10.67 -34.63
N ILE A 108 15.95 10.65 -35.13
CA ILE A 108 15.57 11.35 -36.36
C ILE A 108 15.84 12.86 -36.23
N GLY A 109 15.42 13.47 -35.12
CA GLY A 109 15.68 14.89 -34.84
C GLY A 109 17.18 15.22 -34.79
N VAL A 110 17.98 14.35 -34.16
CA VAL A 110 19.44 14.49 -34.10
C VAL A 110 20.07 14.37 -35.50
N ILE A 111 19.66 13.40 -36.32
CA ILE A 111 20.16 13.25 -37.69
C ILE A 111 19.86 14.49 -38.53
N ILE A 112 18.67 15.07 -38.40
CA ILE A 112 18.29 16.31 -39.09
C ILE A 112 19.24 17.46 -38.69
N GLN A 113 19.61 17.56 -37.40
CA GLN A 113 20.54 18.57 -36.93
C GLN A 113 21.98 18.35 -37.46
N VAL A 114 22.51 17.13 -37.34
CA VAL A 114 23.89 16.80 -37.77
C VAL A 114 24.08 17.01 -39.27
N THR A 115 23.05 16.73 -40.07
CA THR A 115 23.09 16.89 -41.53
C THR A 115 22.89 18.34 -41.99
N ALA A 116 22.73 19.30 -41.07
CA ALA A 116 22.58 20.71 -41.45
C ALA A 116 23.90 21.30 -41.96
N PHE A 117 23.81 22.10 -43.03
CA PHE A 117 24.97 22.76 -43.65
C PHE A 117 25.00 24.27 -43.39
N GLN A 118 23.95 25.00 -43.79
CA GLN A 118 23.82 26.46 -43.63
C GLN A 118 22.40 26.90 -43.25
N ALA A 119 21.42 25.98 -43.30
CA ALA A 119 20.04 26.27 -42.98
C ALA A 119 19.79 26.21 -41.46
N TRP A 120 19.76 27.37 -40.80
CA TRP A 120 19.47 27.44 -39.35
C TRP A 120 18.09 26.85 -39.00
N TYR A 121 17.11 26.96 -39.91
CA TYR A 121 15.78 26.39 -39.72
C TYR A 121 15.78 24.85 -39.73
N GLN A 122 16.77 24.21 -40.35
CA GLN A 122 16.95 22.75 -40.28
C GLN A 122 17.37 22.32 -38.87
N ILE A 123 18.30 23.06 -38.24
CA ILE A 123 18.64 22.84 -36.82
C ILE A 123 17.39 23.02 -35.95
N MET A 124 16.65 24.12 -36.17
CA MET A 124 15.42 24.42 -35.43
C MET A 124 14.37 23.29 -35.53
N ILE A 125 14.08 22.80 -36.74
CA ILE A 125 13.13 21.69 -36.96
C ILE A 125 13.66 20.39 -36.35
N GLY A 126 14.95 20.11 -36.50
CA GLY A 126 15.58 18.95 -35.87
C GLY A 126 15.47 18.98 -34.35
N ARG A 127 15.58 20.16 -33.73
CA ARG A 127 15.35 20.35 -32.28
C ARG A 127 13.89 20.18 -31.89
N LEU A 128 12.94 20.64 -32.69
CA LEU A 128 11.52 20.35 -32.47
C LEU A 128 11.24 18.84 -32.45
N ILE A 129 11.79 18.10 -33.43
CA ILE A 129 11.59 16.65 -33.54
C ILE A 129 12.32 15.89 -32.43
N SER A 130 13.56 16.28 -32.08
CA SER A 130 14.25 15.66 -30.94
C SER A 130 13.51 15.93 -29.63
N GLY A 131 12.91 17.12 -29.51
CA GLY A 131 12.05 17.51 -28.39
C GLY A 131 10.85 16.58 -28.22
N LEU A 132 10.19 16.15 -29.30
CA LEU A 132 9.08 15.19 -29.21
C LEU A 132 9.51 13.89 -28.50
N GLY A 133 10.68 13.36 -28.83
CA GLY A 133 11.26 12.18 -28.19
C GLY A 133 11.62 12.43 -26.72
N VAL A 134 12.33 13.51 -26.41
CA VAL A 134 12.73 13.87 -25.03
C VAL A 134 11.50 14.11 -24.14
N GLY A 135 10.48 14.80 -24.65
CA GLY A 135 9.24 15.05 -23.90
C GLY A 135 8.51 13.78 -23.54
N ALA A 136 8.38 12.86 -24.50
CA ALA A 136 7.74 11.57 -24.27
C ALA A 136 8.55 10.72 -23.27
N LEU A 137 9.88 10.65 -23.42
CA LEU A 137 10.79 9.99 -22.48
C LEU A 137 10.67 10.56 -21.06
N SER A 138 10.52 11.88 -20.93
CA SER A 138 10.39 12.55 -19.63
C SER A 138 9.13 12.15 -18.86
N ALA A 139 8.09 11.67 -19.56
CA ALA A 139 6.88 11.11 -18.96
C ALA A 139 6.99 9.59 -18.77
N ALA A 140 7.56 8.87 -19.74
CA ALA A 140 7.62 7.42 -19.75
C ALA A 140 8.61 6.85 -18.71
N VAL A 141 9.79 7.46 -18.57
CA VAL A 141 10.88 6.93 -17.72
C VAL A 141 10.52 6.93 -16.23
N PRO A 142 10.07 8.05 -15.61
CA PRO A 142 9.71 8.05 -14.20
C PRO A 142 8.53 7.11 -13.91
N LEU A 143 7.58 7.01 -14.85
CA LEU A 143 6.45 6.10 -14.73
C LEU A 143 6.89 4.63 -14.76
N TYR A 144 7.74 4.26 -15.71
CA TYR A 144 8.28 2.91 -15.81
C TYR A 144 9.09 2.52 -14.56
N GLN A 145 9.93 3.44 -14.06
CA GLN A 145 10.65 3.23 -12.80
C GLN A 145 9.69 3.05 -11.62
N ALA A 146 8.65 3.88 -11.50
CA ALA A 146 7.68 3.78 -10.40
C ALA A 146 6.88 2.47 -10.43
N GLU A 147 6.53 1.98 -11.62
CA GLU A 147 5.72 0.76 -11.81
C GLU A 147 6.54 -0.54 -11.69
N CYS A 148 7.83 -0.52 -12.03
CA CYS A 148 8.69 -1.70 -11.96
C CYS A 148 9.47 -1.80 -10.64
N SER A 149 9.70 -0.68 -9.95
CA SER A 149 10.55 -0.67 -8.75
C SER A 149 9.85 -1.28 -7.53
N PRO A 150 10.57 -2.09 -6.73
CA PRO A 150 10.12 -2.46 -5.40
C PRO A 150 9.85 -1.20 -4.56
N LYS A 151 8.80 -1.24 -3.74
CA LYS A 151 8.36 -0.09 -2.91
C LYS A 151 9.50 0.51 -2.08
N GLN A 152 10.38 -0.34 -1.56
CA GLN A 152 11.49 0.02 -0.66
C GLN A 152 12.53 0.92 -1.36
N LEU A 153 12.67 0.79 -2.68
CA LEU A 153 13.66 1.49 -3.48
C LEU A 153 13.07 2.57 -4.38
N ARG A 154 11.73 2.65 -4.49
CA ARG A 154 11.04 3.50 -5.47
C ARG A 154 11.50 4.95 -5.40
N GLY A 155 11.63 5.54 -4.21
CA GLY A 155 12.09 6.92 -4.03
C GLY A 155 13.50 7.15 -4.57
N SER A 156 14.45 6.31 -4.16
CA SER A 156 15.84 6.41 -4.59
C SER A 156 16.02 6.12 -6.09
N LEU A 157 15.29 5.14 -6.64
CA LEU A 157 15.34 4.81 -8.07
C LEU A 157 14.73 5.91 -8.94
N THR A 158 13.58 6.47 -8.55
CA THR A 158 13.02 7.66 -9.24
C THR A 158 13.97 8.85 -9.14
N GLY A 159 14.69 9.01 -8.02
CA GLY A 159 15.73 10.01 -7.87
C GLY A 159 16.90 9.88 -8.86
N THR A 160 17.19 8.67 -9.33
CA THR A 160 18.27 8.46 -10.32
C THR A 160 17.97 9.10 -11.68
N TYR A 161 16.70 9.33 -12.03
CA TYR A 161 16.34 10.07 -13.24
C TYR A 161 16.91 11.50 -13.21
N GLN A 162 16.70 12.23 -12.12
CA GLN A 162 17.26 13.59 -11.95
C GLN A 162 18.79 13.56 -11.90
N LEU A 163 19.38 12.55 -11.26
CA LEU A 163 20.82 12.38 -11.23
C LEU A 163 21.41 12.19 -12.63
N PHE A 164 20.74 11.44 -13.49
CA PHE A 164 21.20 11.23 -14.87
C PHE A 164 20.98 12.47 -15.74
N ILE A 165 19.95 13.30 -15.47
CA ILE A 165 19.82 14.61 -16.12
C ILE A 165 21.05 15.47 -15.82
N THR A 166 21.41 15.63 -14.55
CA THR A 166 22.56 16.48 -14.19
C THR A 166 23.88 15.88 -14.65
N PHE A 167 23.99 14.55 -14.69
CA PHE A 167 25.13 13.86 -15.29
C PHE A 167 25.24 14.10 -16.80
N GLY A 168 24.12 14.03 -17.54
CA GLY A 168 24.07 14.31 -18.98
C GLY A 168 24.51 15.74 -19.31
N ILE A 169 24.07 16.73 -18.51
CA ILE A 169 24.50 18.13 -18.63
C ILE A 169 26.03 18.24 -18.47
N LEU A 170 26.59 17.64 -17.43
CA LEU A 170 28.04 17.66 -17.18
C LEU A 170 28.83 17.00 -18.32
N VAL A 171 28.38 15.83 -18.78
CA VAL A 171 29.04 15.13 -19.90
C VAL A 171 28.97 15.94 -21.19
N ALA A 172 27.87 16.65 -21.46
CA ALA A 172 27.77 17.55 -22.61
C ALA A 172 28.85 18.64 -22.55
N TYR A 173 29.01 19.33 -21.42
CA TYR A 173 30.06 20.36 -21.25
C TYR A 173 31.47 19.79 -21.43
N CYS A 174 31.74 18.60 -20.88
CA CYS A 174 33.03 17.93 -21.04
C CYS A 174 33.34 17.53 -22.50
N ILE A 175 32.32 17.17 -23.28
CA ILE A 175 32.49 16.84 -24.71
C ILE A 175 32.64 18.12 -25.55
N SER A 176 31.88 19.16 -25.24
CA SER A 176 31.96 20.47 -25.89
C SER A 176 33.36 21.08 -25.76
N ILE A 177 33.96 21.07 -24.56
CA ILE A 177 35.31 21.60 -24.37
C ILE A 177 36.37 20.82 -25.19
N GLY A 178 36.20 19.50 -25.33
CA GLY A 178 37.13 18.66 -26.09
C GLY A 178 37.04 18.84 -27.60
N THR A 179 35.91 19.37 -28.10
CA THR A 179 35.65 19.53 -29.55
C THR A 179 35.74 20.98 -30.02
N ARG A 180 35.70 21.96 -29.11
CA ARG A 180 35.63 23.40 -29.41
C ARG A 180 36.77 23.93 -30.29
N GLU A 181 37.99 23.41 -30.13
CA GLU A 181 39.18 23.87 -30.86
C GLU A 181 39.24 23.32 -32.30
N THR A 182 38.25 22.53 -32.71
CA THR A 182 38.20 21.97 -34.06
C THR A 182 37.70 23.01 -35.05
N ASN A 183 38.56 23.41 -35.99
CA ASN A 183 38.29 24.48 -36.97
C ASN A 183 37.26 24.14 -38.07
N ASN A 184 36.48 23.06 -37.93
CA ASN A 184 35.52 22.62 -38.94
C ASN A 184 34.20 22.17 -38.29
N SER A 185 33.26 21.71 -39.11
CA SER A 185 31.93 21.26 -38.65
C SER A 185 31.94 20.13 -37.61
N ALA A 186 33.05 19.42 -37.42
CA ALA A 186 33.16 18.41 -36.39
C ALA A 186 33.05 18.99 -34.97
N SER A 187 33.39 20.28 -34.76
CA SER A 187 33.23 20.98 -33.48
C SER A 187 31.84 20.79 -32.88
N TRP A 188 30.79 21.17 -33.60
CA TRP A 188 29.41 21.05 -33.12
C TRP A 188 28.72 19.74 -33.55
N ARG A 189 29.08 19.17 -34.72
CA ARG A 189 28.44 17.94 -35.21
C ARG A 189 28.77 16.73 -34.35
N ILE A 190 29.99 16.62 -33.81
CA ILE A 190 30.35 15.51 -32.91
C ILE A 190 29.52 15.58 -31.64
N VAL A 191 29.40 16.77 -31.04
CA VAL A 191 28.58 16.99 -29.83
C VAL A 191 27.14 16.55 -30.10
N ILE A 192 26.50 17.05 -31.16
CA ILE A 192 25.12 16.65 -31.48
C ILE A 192 25.01 15.14 -31.82
N ALA A 193 25.94 14.60 -32.61
CA ALA A 193 25.88 13.21 -33.08
C ALA A 193 26.07 12.17 -31.97
N ILE A 194 26.86 12.49 -30.93
CA ILE A 194 27.02 11.61 -29.76
C ILE A 194 25.67 11.39 -29.04
N GLY A 195 24.71 12.30 -29.18
CA GLY A 195 23.32 12.10 -28.78
C GLY A 195 22.72 10.78 -29.28
N LEU A 196 23.06 10.34 -30.50
CA LEU A 196 22.60 9.07 -31.07
C LEU A 196 23.10 7.86 -30.27
N VAL A 197 24.33 7.92 -29.75
CA VAL A 197 24.92 6.82 -28.96
C VAL A 197 24.09 6.60 -27.71
N TRP A 198 23.73 7.67 -27.00
CA TRP A 198 22.91 7.60 -25.79
C TRP A 198 21.50 7.09 -26.09
N ALA A 199 20.90 7.53 -27.20
CA ALA A 199 19.60 7.05 -27.67
C ALA A 199 19.61 5.56 -28.04
N ILE A 200 20.69 5.07 -28.67
CA ILE A 200 20.86 3.64 -28.97
C ILE A 200 21.02 2.82 -27.70
N ILE A 201 21.83 3.29 -26.74
CA ILE A 201 22.01 2.63 -25.44
C ILE A 201 20.66 2.44 -24.75
N LEU A 202 19.84 3.49 -24.66
CA LEU A 202 18.51 3.40 -24.06
C LEU A 202 17.56 2.56 -24.92
N GLY A 203 17.39 2.90 -26.20
CA GLY A 203 16.39 2.31 -27.08
C GLY A 203 16.61 0.81 -27.32
N VAL A 204 17.85 0.35 -27.41
CA VAL A 204 18.16 -1.08 -27.52
C VAL A 204 18.20 -1.73 -26.13
N GLY A 205 18.82 -1.07 -25.15
CA GLY A 205 19.00 -1.62 -23.80
C GLY A 205 17.68 -1.86 -23.05
N ILE A 206 16.68 -0.98 -23.24
CA ILE A 206 15.38 -1.10 -22.57
C ILE A 206 14.58 -2.32 -23.03
N LEU A 207 14.82 -2.82 -24.25
CA LEU A 207 14.16 -4.01 -24.78
C LEU A 207 14.52 -5.28 -23.97
N PHE A 208 15.70 -5.31 -23.35
CA PHE A 208 16.16 -6.42 -22.51
C PHE A 208 15.65 -6.36 -21.07
N MET A 209 15.09 -5.22 -20.64
CA MET A 209 14.52 -5.03 -19.29
C MET A 209 13.12 -5.66 -19.20
N PRO A 210 12.57 -5.93 -18.01
CA PRO A 210 11.19 -6.42 -17.83
C PRO A 210 10.14 -5.32 -18.11
N GLU A 211 8.86 -5.67 -18.32
CA GLU A 211 7.80 -4.74 -18.77
C GLU A 211 7.05 -4.38 -17.52
N SER A 212 6.46 -3.18 -17.49
CA SER A 212 5.70 -2.75 -16.34
C SER A 212 4.70 -3.84 -15.91
N PRO A 213 4.87 -4.42 -14.70
CA PRO A 213 3.95 -5.44 -14.21
C PRO A 213 2.55 -4.84 -14.06
N ARG A 214 2.44 -3.56 -13.68
CA ARG A 214 1.18 -2.81 -13.62
C ARG A 214 0.51 -2.71 -14.99
N TRP A 215 1.26 -2.41 -16.05
CA TRP A 215 0.70 -2.34 -17.41
C TRP A 215 0.23 -3.71 -17.91
N LEU A 216 1.01 -4.76 -17.65
CA LEU A 216 0.64 -6.13 -18.01
C LEU A 216 -0.65 -6.57 -17.31
N LEU A 217 -0.80 -6.26 -16.02
CA LEU A 217 -2.04 -6.50 -15.27
C LEU A 217 -3.22 -5.71 -15.83
N LYS A 218 -3.04 -4.45 -16.20
CA LYS A 218 -4.08 -3.62 -16.84
C LYS A 218 -4.55 -4.19 -18.19
N ARG A 219 -3.70 -4.99 -18.86
CA ARG A 219 -3.99 -5.73 -20.10
C ARG A 219 -4.49 -7.16 -19.87
N GLY A 220 -4.69 -7.59 -18.61
CA GLY A 220 -5.10 -8.95 -18.26
C GLY A 220 -4.00 -10.01 -18.40
N ARG A 221 -2.74 -9.61 -18.61
CA ARG A 221 -1.58 -10.51 -18.82
C ARG A 221 -0.89 -10.85 -17.50
N THR A 222 -1.62 -11.54 -16.61
CA THR A 222 -1.16 -11.84 -15.25
C THR A 222 0.13 -12.67 -15.18
N ALA A 223 0.24 -13.73 -15.98
CA ALA A 223 1.41 -14.60 -15.97
C ALA A 223 2.71 -13.88 -16.39
N GLU A 224 2.60 -12.89 -17.27
CA GLU A 224 3.75 -12.06 -17.66
C GLU A 224 4.09 -11.02 -16.61
N ALA A 225 3.09 -10.48 -15.91
CA ALA A 225 3.30 -9.56 -14.79
C ALA A 225 4.07 -10.27 -13.66
N GLU A 226 3.72 -11.51 -13.34
CA GLU A 226 4.43 -12.34 -12.37
C GLU A 226 5.90 -12.56 -12.77
N ARG A 227 6.17 -12.91 -14.03
CA ARG A 227 7.55 -13.02 -14.56
C ARG A 227 8.33 -11.72 -14.46
N SER A 228 7.67 -10.58 -14.70
CA SER A 228 8.28 -9.27 -14.56
C SER A 228 8.72 -8.98 -13.12
N ILE A 229 7.82 -9.21 -12.16
CA ILE A 229 8.08 -9.02 -10.73
C ILE A 229 9.20 -9.97 -10.25
N ALA A 230 9.13 -11.25 -10.62
CA ALA A 230 10.15 -12.23 -10.28
C ALA A 230 11.54 -11.81 -10.76
N ARG A 231 11.64 -11.34 -12.02
CA ARG A 231 12.90 -10.88 -12.59
C ARG A 231 13.49 -9.68 -11.83
N VAL A 232 12.67 -8.70 -11.45
CA VAL A 232 13.11 -7.53 -10.68
C VAL A 232 13.58 -7.94 -9.27
N ARG A 233 12.88 -8.88 -8.63
CA ARG A 233 13.27 -9.41 -7.30
C ARG A 233 14.46 -10.38 -7.35
N GLY A 234 14.85 -10.85 -8.54
CA GLY A 234 15.94 -11.80 -8.69
C GLY A 234 15.56 -13.22 -8.26
N ALA A 235 14.27 -13.55 -8.38
CA ALA A 235 13.69 -14.86 -8.12
C ALA A 235 13.25 -15.49 -9.45
N LYS A 236 13.07 -16.82 -9.47
CA LYS A 236 12.38 -17.48 -10.58
C LYS A 236 10.90 -17.62 -10.28
N VAL A 237 10.07 -17.63 -11.30
CA VAL A 237 8.61 -17.84 -11.13
C VAL A 237 8.33 -19.24 -10.60
N GLU A 238 9.16 -20.21 -10.98
CA GLU A 238 9.06 -21.59 -10.53
C GLU A 238 9.33 -21.75 -9.03
N ASP A 239 10.14 -20.84 -8.45
CA ASP A 239 10.51 -20.87 -7.03
C ASP A 239 9.35 -20.40 -6.12
N ARG A 240 8.24 -19.88 -6.70
CA ARG A 240 7.08 -19.33 -5.99
C ARG A 240 7.47 -18.41 -4.81
N ASP A 241 8.47 -17.56 -5.06
CA ASP A 241 8.98 -16.62 -4.07
C ASP A 241 7.82 -15.80 -3.48
N GLU A 242 7.72 -15.90 -2.17
CA GLU A 242 6.70 -15.32 -1.31
C GLU A 242 6.51 -13.81 -1.53
N HIS A 243 7.60 -13.10 -1.79
CA HIS A 243 7.57 -11.67 -2.06
C HIS A 243 7.04 -11.35 -3.46
N VAL A 244 7.22 -12.25 -4.43
CA VAL A 244 6.70 -12.10 -5.80
C VAL A 244 5.19 -12.26 -5.82
N VAL A 245 4.66 -13.31 -5.15
CA VAL A 245 3.23 -13.57 -5.05
C VAL A 245 2.52 -12.41 -4.34
N ARG A 246 3.09 -11.93 -3.25
CA ARG A 246 2.57 -10.78 -2.49
C ARG A 246 2.50 -9.52 -3.34
N ASP A 247 3.59 -9.14 -3.99
CA ASP A 247 3.64 -7.94 -4.83
C ASP A 247 2.67 -8.03 -6.01
N LEU A 248 2.53 -9.22 -6.61
CA LEU A 248 1.59 -9.46 -7.70
C LEU A 248 0.14 -9.24 -7.24
N HIS A 249 -0.24 -9.81 -6.10
CA HIS A 249 -1.59 -9.69 -5.56
C HIS A 249 -1.93 -8.24 -5.21
N GLU A 250 -1.01 -7.54 -4.53
CA GLU A 250 -1.22 -6.14 -4.20
C GLU A 250 -1.36 -5.25 -5.44
N MET A 251 -0.55 -5.48 -6.48
CA MET A 251 -0.69 -4.75 -7.74
C MET A 251 -2.00 -5.09 -8.45
N GLN A 252 -2.47 -6.34 -8.38
CA GLN A 252 -3.76 -6.73 -8.95
C GLN A 252 -4.91 -6.00 -8.28
N ASP A 253 -4.91 -5.92 -6.95
CA ASP A 253 -5.96 -5.23 -6.20
C ASP A 253 -5.93 -3.72 -6.49
N SER A 254 -4.75 -3.12 -6.56
CA SER A 254 -4.59 -1.71 -6.98
C SER A 254 -5.15 -1.47 -8.39
N VAL A 255 -4.86 -2.35 -9.35
CA VAL A 255 -5.34 -2.22 -10.73
C VAL A 255 -6.84 -2.44 -10.83
N LYS A 256 -7.41 -3.42 -10.12
CA LYS A 256 -8.87 -3.67 -10.07
C LYS A 256 -9.60 -2.48 -9.46
N TYR A 257 -9.06 -1.93 -8.37
CA TYR A 257 -9.59 -0.71 -7.76
C TYR A 257 -9.58 0.45 -8.76
N GLU A 258 -8.48 0.68 -9.48
CA GLU A 258 -8.41 1.71 -10.52
C GLU A 258 -9.41 1.48 -11.67
N GLN A 259 -9.61 0.24 -12.08
CA GLN A 259 -10.60 -0.13 -13.11
C GLN A 259 -12.05 0.03 -12.63
N SER A 260 -12.31 -0.12 -11.34
CA SER A 260 -13.62 0.12 -10.72
C SER A 260 -13.98 1.61 -10.66
N LEU A 261 -12.98 2.49 -10.69
CA LEU A 261 -13.20 3.93 -10.74
C LEU A 261 -13.62 4.35 -12.15
N SER A 262 -14.61 5.23 -12.24
CA SER A 262 -15.01 5.83 -13.51
C SER A 262 -13.81 6.49 -14.21
N LYS A 263 -13.65 6.20 -15.52
CA LYS A 263 -12.58 6.76 -16.36
C LYS A 263 -12.63 8.29 -16.30
N ALA A 264 -11.62 8.90 -15.70
CA ALA A 264 -11.54 10.36 -15.65
C ALA A 264 -11.32 10.97 -17.04
N GLY A 265 -12.05 12.02 -17.37
CA GLY A 265 -11.73 12.90 -18.51
C GLY A 265 -10.61 13.89 -18.20
N TRP A 266 -10.12 14.62 -19.21
CA TRP A 266 -9.21 15.75 -18.98
C TRP A 266 -9.89 16.91 -18.23
N LEU A 267 -11.17 17.16 -18.53
CA LEU A 267 -11.98 18.17 -17.84
C LEU A 267 -12.18 17.86 -16.35
N ASP A 268 -12.10 16.58 -15.96
CA ASP A 268 -12.22 16.18 -14.57
C ASP A 268 -11.05 16.69 -13.70
N CYS A 269 -9.90 17.00 -14.32
CA CYS A 269 -8.76 17.59 -13.62
C CYS A 269 -9.07 19.01 -13.13
N PHE A 270 -10.05 19.68 -13.73
CA PHE A 270 -10.42 21.06 -13.42
C PHE A 270 -11.71 21.16 -12.58
N ARG A 271 -12.23 20.03 -12.09
CA ARG A 271 -13.39 20.05 -11.18
C ARG A 271 -12.95 20.42 -9.76
N PRO A 272 -13.69 21.30 -9.06
CA PRO A 272 -13.33 21.73 -7.70
C PRO A 272 -13.53 20.63 -6.65
N GLU A 273 -14.33 19.60 -6.96
CA GLU A 273 -14.60 18.46 -6.09
C GLU A 273 -13.30 17.78 -5.60
N ARG A 274 -13.29 17.41 -4.32
CA ARG A 274 -12.16 16.72 -3.66
C ARG A 274 -10.79 17.42 -3.85
N LYS A 275 -10.80 18.75 -3.92
CA LYS A 275 -9.63 19.59 -4.21
C LYS A 275 -8.89 19.18 -5.49
N THR A 276 -9.57 18.59 -6.48
CA THR A 276 -8.93 18.15 -7.73
C THR A 276 -8.39 19.35 -8.52
N LEU A 277 -9.20 20.39 -8.74
CA LEU A 277 -8.79 21.66 -9.35
C LEU A 277 -7.61 22.29 -8.60
N TYR A 278 -7.69 22.35 -7.27
CA TYR A 278 -6.63 22.89 -6.42
C TYR A 278 -5.29 22.17 -6.66
N ARG A 279 -5.32 20.83 -6.67
CA ARG A 279 -4.13 20.01 -6.89
C ARG A 279 -3.58 20.20 -8.30
N THR A 280 -4.44 20.27 -9.33
CA THR A 280 -4.04 20.56 -10.72
C THR A 280 -3.33 21.90 -10.83
N LEU A 281 -3.94 22.97 -10.33
CA LEU A 281 -3.37 24.32 -10.37
C LEU A 281 -2.07 24.40 -9.57
N LEU A 282 -2.01 23.77 -8.40
CA LEU A 282 -0.80 23.70 -7.59
C LEU A 282 0.33 22.97 -8.34
N GLY A 283 0.06 21.80 -8.91
CA GLY A 283 1.04 21.03 -9.68
C GLY A 283 1.57 21.80 -10.89
N MET A 284 0.68 22.44 -11.66
CA MET A 284 1.07 23.31 -12.78
C MET A 284 1.89 24.51 -12.30
N SER A 285 1.49 25.16 -11.21
CA SER A 285 2.19 26.31 -10.65
C SER A 285 3.58 25.94 -10.15
N LEU A 286 3.72 24.83 -9.42
CA LEU A 286 5.01 24.35 -8.90
C LEU A 286 5.98 23.99 -10.04
N GLN A 287 5.49 23.33 -11.09
CA GLN A 287 6.29 23.05 -12.28
C GLN A 287 6.70 24.32 -13.06
N SER A 288 5.80 25.29 -13.13
CA SER A 288 6.08 26.59 -13.73
C SER A 288 7.14 27.35 -12.93
N LEU A 289 7.01 27.34 -11.60
CA LEU A 289 7.94 27.97 -10.67
C LEU A 289 9.31 27.30 -10.68
N GLN A 290 9.38 25.97 -10.88
CA GLN A 290 10.65 25.26 -11.06
C GLN A 290 11.45 25.80 -12.24
N GLN A 291 10.78 26.20 -13.32
CA GLN A 291 11.43 26.82 -14.48
C GLN A 291 11.78 28.28 -14.20
N LEU A 292 10.85 29.01 -13.58
CA LEU A 292 11.03 30.41 -13.18
C LEU A 292 12.04 30.61 -12.03
N THR A 293 12.68 29.56 -11.53
CA THR A 293 13.85 29.72 -10.65
C THR A 293 15.02 30.39 -11.36
N GLY A 294 15.10 30.26 -12.69
CA GLY A 294 16.22 30.76 -13.49
C GLY A 294 17.34 29.75 -13.70
N ALA A 295 17.15 28.46 -13.39
CA ALA A 295 18.17 27.45 -13.64
C ALA A 295 18.53 27.32 -15.13
N ASN A 296 17.53 27.27 -16.01
CA ASN A 296 17.76 27.17 -17.45
C ASN A 296 18.39 28.41 -18.07
N TYR A 297 18.29 29.58 -17.43
CA TYR A 297 19.03 30.76 -17.85
C TYR A 297 20.54 30.47 -17.82
N PHE A 298 21.04 29.80 -16.79
CA PHE A 298 22.43 29.36 -16.71
C PHE A 298 22.71 28.14 -17.59
N PHE A 299 21.82 27.15 -17.68
CA PHE A 299 22.13 25.95 -18.46
C PHE A 299 22.10 26.16 -19.97
N TYR A 300 21.25 27.06 -20.50
CA TYR A 300 21.17 27.33 -21.93
C TYR A 300 22.08 28.46 -22.39
N TYR A 301 22.24 29.51 -21.58
CA TYR A 301 22.96 30.73 -21.97
C TYR A 301 24.17 31.02 -21.09
N GLY A 302 24.50 30.13 -20.14
CA GLY A 302 25.58 30.37 -19.19
C GLY A 302 26.91 30.63 -19.85
N ALA A 303 27.28 29.86 -20.89
CA ALA A 303 28.53 30.08 -21.61
C ALA A 303 28.55 31.49 -22.21
N THR A 304 27.46 31.91 -22.87
CA THR A 304 27.30 33.24 -23.45
C THR A 304 27.38 34.34 -22.38
N ILE A 305 26.74 34.15 -21.23
CA ILE A 305 26.72 35.11 -20.11
C ILE A 305 28.11 35.29 -19.49
N PHE A 306 28.84 34.21 -19.24
CA PHE A 306 30.17 34.29 -18.63
C PHE A 306 31.23 34.73 -19.65
N ASN A 307 31.04 34.45 -20.94
CA ASN A 307 31.83 35.05 -22.00
C ASN A 307 31.65 36.58 -22.05
N SER A 308 30.41 37.07 -21.90
CA SER A 308 30.14 38.52 -21.84
C SER A 308 30.64 39.21 -20.57
N VAL A 309 31.17 38.47 -19.60
CA VAL A 309 31.77 38.97 -18.35
C VAL A 309 33.31 39.05 -18.47
N GLY A 310 33.89 38.73 -19.64
CA GLY A 310 35.33 38.83 -19.87
C GLY A 310 36.14 37.69 -19.24
N ILE A 311 35.51 36.53 -19.02
CA ILE A 311 36.19 35.33 -18.50
C ILE A 311 36.88 34.62 -19.66
N GLU A 312 38.18 34.37 -19.51
CA GLU A 312 39.03 33.77 -20.56
C GLU A 312 38.52 32.39 -21.05
N ASP A 313 37.86 31.61 -20.18
CA ASP A 313 37.29 30.31 -20.55
C ASP A 313 35.86 30.09 -19.99
N SER A 314 34.87 30.44 -20.81
CA SER A 314 33.44 30.28 -20.47
C SER A 314 32.98 28.82 -20.48
N PHE A 315 33.65 27.92 -21.23
CA PHE A 315 33.34 26.49 -21.27
C PHE A 315 33.78 25.82 -19.96
N VAL A 316 34.95 26.19 -19.40
CA VAL A 316 35.37 25.72 -18.07
C VAL A 316 34.37 26.14 -17.00
N THR A 317 33.80 27.35 -17.11
CA THR A 317 32.76 27.81 -16.20
C THR A 317 31.50 26.94 -16.28
N GLN A 318 31.08 26.50 -17.48
CA GLN A 318 29.98 25.55 -17.64
C GLN A 318 30.27 24.21 -16.98
N ILE A 319 31.49 23.68 -17.12
CA ILE A 319 31.89 22.43 -16.45
C ILE A 319 31.81 22.56 -14.94
N ILE A 320 32.28 23.68 -14.36
CA ILE A 320 32.17 23.94 -12.92
C ILE A 320 30.71 23.93 -12.49
N LEU A 321 29.83 24.65 -13.20
CA LEU A 321 28.40 24.69 -12.90
C LEU A 321 27.74 23.32 -13.04
N GLY A 322 28.09 22.55 -14.08
CA GLY A 322 27.64 21.18 -14.30
C GLY A 322 28.10 20.23 -13.20
N ALA A 323 29.35 20.36 -12.72
CA ALA A 323 29.91 19.53 -11.66
C ALA A 323 29.25 19.83 -10.30
N VAL A 324 29.02 21.11 -9.99
CA VAL A 324 28.26 21.53 -8.79
C VAL A 324 26.83 21.00 -8.88
N ASN A 325 26.17 21.13 -10.04
CA ASN A 325 24.82 20.62 -10.26
C ASN A 325 24.74 19.10 -10.01
N PHE A 326 25.64 18.33 -10.62
CA PHE A 326 25.70 16.88 -10.45
C PHE A 326 26.00 16.46 -8.99
N GLY A 327 27.04 17.05 -8.38
CA GLY A 327 27.44 16.74 -7.00
C GLY A 327 26.35 17.09 -5.98
N CYS A 328 25.73 18.27 -6.10
CA CYS A 328 24.67 18.71 -5.19
C CYS A 328 23.34 17.96 -5.41
N THR A 329 23.14 17.28 -6.55
CA THR A 329 21.95 16.45 -6.76
C THR A 329 21.91 15.28 -5.77
N PHE A 330 23.05 14.69 -5.41
CA PHE A 330 23.13 13.67 -4.35
C PHE A 330 22.65 14.21 -2.99
N LEU A 331 23.08 15.42 -2.64
CA LEU A 331 22.60 16.10 -1.43
C LEU A 331 21.09 16.32 -1.50
N GLY A 332 20.54 16.66 -2.67
CA GLY A 332 19.10 16.83 -2.84
C GLY A 332 18.28 15.58 -2.55
N LEU A 333 18.73 14.41 -3.01
CA LEU A 333 18.07 13.15 -2.70
C LEU A 333 18.03 12.89 -1.19
N TYR A 334 19.14 13.14 -0.49
CA TYR A 334 19.22 13.01 0.97
C TYR A 334 18.33 14.01 1.71
N VAL A 335 18.36 15.28 1.31
CA VAL A 335 17.60 16.36 1.96
C VAL A 335 16.10 16.12 1.84
N MET A 336 15.62 15.72 0.65
CA MET A 336 14.20 15.47 0.39
C MET A 336 13.66 14.26 1.18
N GLU A 337 14.49 13.22 1.39
CA GLU A 337 14.10 12.08 2.20
C GLU A 337 14.06 12.41 3.70
N ARG A 338 15.05 13.18 4.21
CA ARG A 338 15.20 13.40 5.66
C ARG A 338 14.36 14.55 6.22
N PHE A 339 14.20 15.64 5.46
CA PHE A 339 13.54 16.86 5.96
C PHE A 339 12.10 17.03 5.46
N GLY A 340 11.62 16.10 4.62
CA GLY A 340 10.31 16.17 3.99
C GLY A 340 10.31 16.99 2.70
N ARG A 341 9.14 17.38 2.20
CA ARG A 341 9.04 18.05 0.89
C ARG A 341 8.95 19.56 1.01
N ARG A 342 8.23 20.09 2.02
CA ARG A 342 7.93 21.52 2.10
C ARG A 342 9.12 22.36 2.55
N VAL A 343 9.77 21.95 3.63
CA VAL A 343 10.86 22.72 4.25
C VAL A 343 12.03 22.91 3.30
N PRO A 344 12.53 21.87 2.60
CA PRO A 344 13.59 22.04 1.62
C PRO A 344 13.23 23.02 0.49
N LEU A 345 12.00 22.97 -0.03
CA LEU A 345 11.60 23.86 -1.11
C LEU A 345 11.49 25.34 -0.66
N MET A 346 11.02 25.60 0.56
CA MET A 346 10.97 26.96 1.09
C MET A 346 12.37 27.52 1.34
N VAL A 347 13.21 26.78 2.05
CA VAL A 347 14.60 27.18 2.36
C VAL A 347 15.40 27.32 1.07
N GLY A 348 15.25 26.36 0.16
CA GLY A 348 15.87 26.38 -1.16
C GLY A 348 15.46 27.57 -2.01
N GLY A 349 14.18 27.97 -1.98
CA GLY A 349 13.70 29.15 -2.71
C GLY A 349 14.28 30.46 -2.16
N VAL A 350 14.33 30.61 -0.83
CA VAL A 350 14.96 31.78 -0.20
C VAL A 350 16.46 31.82 -0.48
N TRP A 351 17.15 30.68 -0.37
CA TRP A 351 18.57 30.57 -0.69
C TRP A 351 18.88 30.95 -2.14
N GLN A 352 18.12 30.40 -3.10
CA GLN A 352 18.25 30.73 -4.52
C GLN A 352 18.02 32.23 -4.77
N ALA A 353 17.00 32.83 -4.13
CA ALA A 353 16.72 34.25 -4.25
C ALA A 353 17.90 35.11 -3.77
N ILE A 354 18.50 34.80 -2.61
CA ILE A 354 19.65 35.55 -2.07
C ILE A 354 20.80 35.55 -3.08
N TRP A 355 21.18 34.38 -3.61
CA TRP A 355 22.30 34.30 -4.54
C TRP A 355 22.01 34.91 -5.91
N LEU A 356 20.75 34.90 -6.37
CA LEU A 356 20.36 35.61 -7.58
C LEU A 356 20.30 37.14 -7.39
N PHE A 357 19.92 37.62 -6.20
CA PHE A 357 20.03 39.04 -5.85
C PHE A 357 21.50 39.48 -5.88
N ILE A 358 22.40 38.69 -5.29
CA ILE A 358 23.84 38.98 -5.31
C ILE A 358 24.38 38.94 -6.74
N PHE A 359 24.02 37.93 -7.53
CA PHE A 359 24.42 37.83 -8.93
C PHE A 359 23.99 39.06 -9.75
N ALA A 360 22.71 39.45 -9.65
CA ALA A 360 22.17 40.59 -10.38
C ALA A 360 22.75 41.92 -9.90
N ALA A 361 22.93 42.09 -8.59
CA ALA A 361 23.54 43.29 -8.01
C ALA A 361 25.02 43.41 -8.43
N ALA A 362 25.79 42.32 -8.37
CA ALA A 362 27.18 42.28 -8.80
C ALA A 362 27.34 42.66 -10.27
N GLY A 363 26.55 42.04 -11.16
CA GLY A 363 26.59 42.34 -12.59
C GLY A 363 26.10 43.74 -12.97
N THR A 364 25.37 44.43 -12.09
CA THR A 364 24.82 45.77 -12.37
C THR A 364 25.57 46.91 -11.67
N ALA A 365 26.38 46.60 -10.65
CA ALA A 365 27.10 47.59 -9.85
C ALA A 365 28.22 48.27 -10.65
N ARG A 366 28.97 47.52 -11.45
CA ARG A 366 30.02 48.00 -12.36
C ARG A 366 30.10 47.11 -13.59
N ASP A 367 30.62 47.63 -14.69
CA ASP A 367 30.81 46.84 -15.91
C ASP A 367 31.82 45.70 -15.64
N PRO A 368 31.38 44.44 -15.67
CA PRO A 368 32.26 43.32 -15.36
C PRO A 368 33.24 43.00 -16.50
N THR A 369 33.09 43.61 -17.69
CA THR A 369 33.99 43.41 -18.83
C THR A 369 35.33 44.14 -18.68
N LEU A 370 35.40 45.13 -17.79
CA LEU A 370 36.62 45.91 -17.58
C LEU A 370 37.66 45.11 -16.78
N PRO A 371 38.95 45.09 -17.21
CA PRO A 371 40.01 44.31 -16.54
C PRO A 371 40.18 44.61 -15.04
N GLU A 372 39.92 45.87 -14.65
CA GLU A 372 39.95 46.33 -13.25
C GLU A 372 38.85 45.70 -12.36
N ASN A 373 37.81 45.12 -12.95
CA ASN A 373 36.65 44.57 -12.25
C ASN A 373 36.53 43.04 -12.36
N GLN A 374 37.58 42.31 -12.76
CA GLN A 374 37.55 40.84 -12.88
C GLN A 374 37.09 40.10 -11.60
N HIS A 375 37.27 40.71 -10.42
CA HIS A 375 36.74 40.18 -9.15
C HIS A 375 35.20 40.07 -9.13
N ILE A 376 34.50 40.94 -9.85
CA ILE A 376 33.04 40.92 -10.00
C ILE A 376 32.60 39.70 -10.81
N GLY A 377 33.30 39.39 -11.92
CA GLY A 377 33.03 38.19 -12.71
C GLY A 377 33.18 36.90 -11.91
N LYS A 378 34.23 36.81 -11.08
CA LYS A 378 34.42 35.69 -10.14
C LYS A 378 33.28 35.59 -9.12
N LEU A 379 32.84 36.73 -8.55
CA LEU A 379 31.69 36.77 -7.64
C LEU A 379 30.40 36.30 -8.32
N MET A 380 30.19 36.63 -9.59
CA MET A 380 29.05 36.17 -10.37
C MET A 380 29.08 34.65 -10.58
N ILE A 381 30.25 34.06 -10.87
CA ILE A 381 30.38 32.59 -10.95
C ILE A 381 30.06 31.93 -9.61
N VAL A 382 30.64 32.43 -8.52
CA VAL A 382 30.40 31.88 -7.17
C VAL A 382 28.92 31.97 -6.81
N SER A 383 28.28 33.10 -7.13
CA SER A 383 26.85 33.30 -6.90
C SER A 383 26.00 32.33 -7.73
N ALA A 384 26.36 32.09 -9.00
CA ALA A 384 25.69 31.10 -9.84
C ALA A 384 25.88 29.67 -9.31
N CYS A 385 27.08 29.30 -8.84
CA CYS A 385 27.35 28.00 -8.23
C CYS A 385 26.51 27.78 -6.97
N LEU A 386 26.42 28.78 -6.09
CA LEU A 386 25.66 28.68 -4.85
C LEU A 386 24.15 28.71 -5.10
N PHE A 387 23.69 29.44 -6.13
CA PHE A 387 22.33 29.31 -6.64
C PHE A 387 22.03 27.87 -7.12
N ILE A 388 22.90 27.30 -7.96
CA ILE A 388 22.74 25.92 -8.46
C ILE A 388 22.76 24.90 -7.31
N LEU A 389 23.61 25.10 -6.30
CA LEU A 389 23.61 24.25 -5.09
C LEU A 389 22.21 24.23 -4.46
N GLY A 390 21.59 25.40 -4.28
CA GLY A 390 20.23 25.50 -3.76
C GLY A 390 19.21 24.81 -4.66
N TYR A 391 19.27 25.07 -5.97
CA TYR A 391 18.36 24.47 -6.96
C TYR A 391 18.45 22.95 -7.00
N ALA A 392 19.66 22.41 -7.18
CA ALA A 392 19.94 20.98 -7.32
C ALA A 392 19.64 20.20 -6.03
N SER A 393 19.83 20.82 -4.86
CA SER A 393 19.55 20.18 -3.57
C SER A 393 18.08 20.27 -3.13
N THR A 394 17.22 21.04 -3.83
CA THR A 394 15.83 21.26 -3.41
C THR A 394 14.83 21.19 -4.56
N TRP A 395 14.70 22.26 -5.36
CA TRP A 395 13.65 22.42 -6.38
C TRP A 395 13.79 21.45 -7.56
N ALA A 396 15.01 21.09 -7.95
CA ALA A 396 15.22 20.15 -9.05
C ALA A 396 14.59 18.77 -8.76
N PRO A 397 15.02 18.00 -7.73
CA PRO A 397 14.39 16.73 -7.41
C PRO A 397 13.00 16.90 -6.76
N GLY A 398 12.80 17.94 -5.96
CA GLY A 398 11.63 18.06 -5.10
C GLY A 398 10.32 18.25 -5.86
N ILE A 399 10.31 19.02 -6.94
CA ILE A 399 9.09 19.24 -7.72
C ILE A 399 8.67 17.97 -8.48
N TRP A 400 9.62 17.22 -9.05
CA TRP A 400 9.32 15.94 -9.71
C TRP A 400 8.77 14.89 -8.74
N ILE A 401 9.32 14.82 -7.52
CA ILE A 401 8.81 13.94 -6.46
C ILE A 401 7.38 14.33 -6.09
N LEU A 402 7.12 15.62 -5.89
CA LEU A 402 5.80 16.11 -5.47
C LEU A 402 4.69 15.80 -6.48
N ILE A 403 4.96 15.85 -7.78
CA ILE A 403 3.97 15.54 -8.82
C ILE A 403 3.53 14.07 -8.73
N GLY A 404 4.45 13.18 -8.37
CA GLY A 404 4.13 11.76 -8.16
C GLY A 404 3.27 11.51 -6.92
N GLU A 405 3.43 12.33 -5.88
CA GLU A 405 2.78 12.15 -4.57
C GLU A 405 1.46 12.93 -4.43
N THR A 406 1.34 14.05 -5.15
CA THR A 406 0.30 15.05 -4.89
C THR A 406 -1.03 14.71 -5.53
N PHE A 407 -1.16 13.85 -6.56
CA PHE A 407 -2.43 13.71 -7.28
C PHE A 407 -3.29 12.50 -6.86
N PRO A 408 -4.64 12.64 -6.81
CA PRO A 408 -5.56 11.54 -6.59
C PRO A 408 -5.41 10.44 -7.64
N THR A 409 -5.56 9.17 -7.23
CA THR A 409 -5.38 7.99 -8.09
C THR A 409 -6.17 8.08 -9.40
N ARG A 410 -7.44 8.53 -9.36
CA ARG A 410 -8.32 8.63 -10.53
C ARG A 410 -7.81 9.56 -11.64
N THR A 411 -7.18 10.68 -11.27
CA THR A 411 -6.77 11.77 -12.18
C THR A 411 -5.25 11.93 -12.29
N ARG A 412 -4.47 11.14 -11.54
CA ARG A 412 -3.00 11.26 -11.38
C ARG A 412 -2.25 11.39 -12.70
N ALA A 413 -2.47 10.47 -13.64
CA ALA A 413 -1.75 10.47 -14.92
C ALA A 413 -2.01 11.76 -15.73
N LYS A 414 -3.26 12.23 -15.76
CA LYS A 414 -3.65 13.44 -16.52
C LYS A 414 -3.16 14.71 -15.86
N GLN A 415 -3.29 14.83 -14.54
CA GLN A 415 -2.76 15.98 -13.79
C GLN A 415 -1.22 16.03 -13.85
N GLY A 416 -0.56 14.88 -13.77
CA GLY A 416 0.88 14.76 -13.99
C GLY A 416 1.31 15.24 -15.38
N ALA A 417 0.57 14.84 -16.43
CA ALA A 417 0.82 15.31 -17.80
C ALA A 417 0.59 16.82 -17.94
N LEU A 418 -0.48 17.38 -17.36
CA LEU A 418 -0.74 18.83 -17.38
C LEU A 418 0.35 19.63 -16.64
N ALA A 419 0.78 19.16 -15.47
CA ALA A 419 1.86 19.78 -14.71
C ALA A 419 3.19 19.74 -15.50
N THR A 420 3.51 18.59 -16.10
CA THR A 420 4.71 18.42 -16.93
C THR A 420 4.65 19.26 -18.20
N ALA A 421 3.50 19.35 -18.87
CA ALA A 421 3.32 20.26 -20.00
C ALA A 421 3.53 21.73 -19.58
N SER A 422 3.04 22.13 -18.40
CA SER A 422 3.28 23.47 -17.84
C SER A 422 4.77 23.75 -17.63
N ASN A 423 5.54 22.76 -17.15
CA ASN A 423 7.00 22.84 -17.06
C ASN A 423 7.60 23.18 -18.43
N TRP A 424 7.27 22.42 -19.47
CA TRP A 424 7.84 22.61 -20.80
C TRP A 424 7.42 23.90 -21.49
N VAL A 425 6.19 24.36 -21.26
CA VAL A 425 5.73 25.66 -21.75
C VAL A 425 6.57 26.79 -21.14
N TRP A 426 6.81 26.78 -19.83
CA TRP A 426 7.66 27.80 -19.20
C TRP A 426 9.12 27.67 -19.60
N ASN A 427 9.61 26.45 -19.82
CA ASN A 427 10.94 26.22 -20.38
C ASN A 427 11.08 26.88 -21.76
N PHE A 428 10.08 26.71 -22.66
CA PHE A 428 10.03 27.39 -23.94
C PHE A 428 10.05 28.92 -23.79
N LEU A 429 9.19 29.47 -22.92
CA LEU A 429 9.11 30.91 -22.69
C LEU A 429 10.46 31.47 -22.22
N ILE A 430 11.12 30.81 -21.26
CA ILE A 430 12.44 31.24 -20.78
C ILE A 430 13.48 31.12 -21.88
N ALA A 431 13.57 29.98 -22.57
CA ALA A 431 14.53 29.80 -23.65
C ALA A 431 14.36 30.87 -24.74
N PHE A 432 13.14 31.10 -25.22
CA PHE A 432 12.89 32.04 -26.32
C PHE A 432 13.07 33.51 -25.92
N PHE A 433 12.54 33.91 -24.76
CA PHE A 433 12.57 35.32 -24.34
C PHE A 433 13.87 35.74 -23.65
N THR A 434 14.69 34.81 -23.15
CA THR A 434 15.94 35.15 -22.45
C THR A 434 16.85 36.06 -23.27
N PRO A 435 17.22 35.74 -24.52
CA PRO A 435 18.08 36.62 -25.32
C PRO A 435 17.49 38.03 -25.51
N LEU A 436 16.16 38.11 -25.71
CA LEU A 436 15.43 39.38 -25.91
C LEU A 436 15.42 40.24 -24.65
N ILE A 437 15.25 39.63 -23.48
CA ILE A 437 15.23 40.30 -22.18
C ILE A 437 16.64 40.71 -21.79
N THR A 438 17.61 39.79 -21.84
CA THR A 438 19.02 40.06 -21.49
C THR A 438 19.61 41.17 -22.33
N ARG A 439 19.26 41.29 -23.62
CA ARG A 439 19.70 42.44 -24.44
C ARG A 439 19.21 43.80 -23.93
N LYS A 440 18.05 43.86 -23.27
CA LYS A 440 17.45 45.11 -22.77
C LYS A 440 17.83 45.44 -21.33
N ILE A 441 17.91 44.43 -20.47
CA ILE A 441 18.10 44.62 -19.02
C ILE A 441 19.36 43.96 -18.47
N THR A 442 20.13 43.27 -19.31
CA THR A 442 21.40 42.60 -18.98
C THR A 442 21.25 41.73 -17.72
N TYR A 443 22.13 41.91 -16.74
CA TYR A 443 22.15 41.11 -15.51
C TYR A 443 21.00 41.42 -14.55
N ARG A 444 20.21 42.49 -14.77
CA ARG A 444 19.00 42.79 -13.98
C ARG A 444 17.95 41.69 -14.13
N TYR A 445 18.04 40.85 -15.16
CA TYR A 445 17.16 39.70 -15.32
C TYR A 445 17.22 38.76 -14.10
N GLY A 446 18.37 38.67 -13.41
CA GLY A 446 18.50 37.92 -12.16
C GLY A 446 17.58 38.41 -11.04
N PHE A 447 17.22 39.71 -10.99
CA PHE A 447 16.24 40.23 -10.01
C PHE A 447 14.83 39.67 -10.24
N ILE A 448 14.46 39.42 -11.50
CA ILE A 448 13.16 38.83 -11.85
C ILE A 448 13.13 37.39 -11.35
N PHE A 449 14.18 36.61 -11.65
CA PHE A 449 14.28 35.23 -11.15
C PHE A 449 14.34 35.18 -9.61
N ALA A 450 15.10 36.07 -8.95
CA ALA A 450 15.14 36.14 -7.50
C ALA A 450 13.74 36.39 -6.89
N SER A 451 12.96 37.29 -7.50
CA SER A 451 11.58 37.58 -7.10
C SER A 451 10.65 36.37 -7.30
N CYS A 452 10.81 35.66 -8.42
CA CYS A 452 10.07 34.41 -8.68
C CYS A 452 10.42 33.30 -7.69
N ASN A 453 11.68 33.20 -7.24
CA ASN A 453 12.09 32.24 -6.21
C ASN A 453 11.45 32.53 -4.85
N LEU A 454 11.37 33.81 -4.44
CA LEU A 454 10.63 34.21 -3.24
C LEU A 454 9.14 33.91 -3.36
N LEU A 455 8.53 34.24 -4.50
CA LEU A 455 7.14 33.87 -4.79
C LEU A 455 6.95 32.35 -4.71
N GLY A 456 7.89 31.57 -5.23
CA GLY A 456 7.89 30.13 -5.14
C GLY A 456 7.89 29.63 -3.70
N ALA A 457 8.75 30.18 -2.85
CA ALA A 457 8.78 29.86 -1.42
C ALA A 457 7.45 30.21 -0.72
N ILE A 458 6.85 31.36 -1.05
CA ILE A 458 5.54 31.78 -0.54
C ILE A 458 4.43 30.81 -0.98
N VAL A 459 4.42 30.41 -2.26
CA VAL A 459 3.44 29.45 -2.79
C VAL A 459 3.55 28.10 -2.08
N VAL A 460 4.78 27.61 -1.86
CA VAL A 460 5.02 26.38 -1.10
C VAL A 460 4.53 26.51 0.35
N PHE A 461 4.81 27.64 1.01
CA PHE A 461 4.36 27.90 2.37
C PHE A 461 2.83 27.91 2.50
N LEU A 462 2.15 28.61 1.58
CA LEU A 462 0.70 28.83 1.66
C LEU A 462 -0.15 27.68 1.10
N PHE A 463 0.34 26.94 0.11
CA PHE A 463 -0.49 26.00 -0.66
C PHE A 463 0.02 24.55 -0.72
N LEU A 464 1.30 24.28 -0.47
CA LEU A 464 1.77 22.89 -0.50
C LEU A 464 1.45 22.17 0.81
N TYR A 465 0.88 20.96 0.75
CA TYR A 465 0.69 20.08 1.91
C TYR A 465 1.87 19.11 2.04
N GLU A 466 2.21 18.72 3.28
CA GLU A 466 3.38 17.87 3.54
C GLU A 466 3.03 16.41 3.27
N SER A 467 3.46 15.89 2.13
CA SER A 467 3.24 14.50 1.69
C SER A 467 4.21 13.49 2.31
N SER A 468 5.30 13.96 2.94
CA SER A 468 6.38 13.08 3.38
C SER A 468 5.94 11.97 4.32
N GLY A 469 6.34 10.74 3.99
CA GLY A 469 6.09 9.55 4.80
C GLY A 469 4.67 8.98 4.69
N LEU A 470 3.75 9.64 3.97
CA LEU A 470 2.37 9.19 3.81
C LEU A 470 2.22 8.29 2.57
N SER A 471 1.28 7.35 2.62
CA SER A 471 0.81 6.65 1.41
C SER A 471 0.06 7.62 0.50
N LEU A 472 -0.07 7.28 -0.78
CA LEU A 472 -0.73 8.16 -1.76
C LEU A 472 -2.23 8.34 -1.43
N GLU A 473 -2.83 7.33 -0.83
CA GLU A 473 -4.19 7.31 -0.33
C GLU A 473 -4.32 8.20 0.91
N ALA A 474 -3.38 8.13 1.84
CA ALA A 474 -3.35 9.03 3.01
C ALA A 474 -3.14 10.49 2.60
N VAL A 475 -2.36 10.76 1.55
CA VAL A 475 -2.24 12.11 0.97
C VAL A 475 -3.60 12.56 0.40
N ASP A 476 -4.36 11.67 -0.24
CA ASP A 476 -5.72 12.00 -0.70
C ASP A 476 -6.64 12.40 0.45
N VAL A 477 -6.60 11.67 1.57
CA VAL A 477 -7.35 12.01 2.79
C VAL A 477 -6.89 13.35 3.37
N LEU A 478 -5.58 13.57 3.51
CA LEU A 478 -4.99 14.82 4.00
C LEU A 478 -5.48 16.03 3.20
N TYR A 479 -5.50 15.93 1.87
CA TYR A 479 -5.99 17.02 1.02
C TYR A 479 -7.50 17.23 1.18
N ASN A 480 -8.28 16.17 1.40
CA ASN A 480 -9.73 16.25 1.55
C ASN A 480 -10.19 16.63 2.96
N ASP A 481 -9.30 16.63 3.96
CA ASP A 481 -9.62 17.06 5.32
C ASP A 481 -9.90 18.58 5.38
N PRO A 482 -11.12 19.00 5.78
CA PRO A 482 -11.48 20.41 5.85
C PRO A 482 -10.79 21.15 7.01
N LYS A 483 -10.32 20.44 8.05
CA LYS A 483 -9.70 21.06 9.24
C LYS A 483 -8.24 21.45 8.99
N VAL A 484 -7.63 20.95 7.92
CA VAL A 484 -6.19 21.04 7.68
C VAL A 484 -5.86 22.08 6.64
N LYS A 485 -4.96 22.99 7.02
CA LYS A 485 -4.37 23.99 6.13
C LYS A 485 -2.99 23.52 5.69
N ALA A 486 -2.53 24.01 4.54
CA ALA A 486 -1.24 23.66 3.98
C ALA A 486 -0.10 23.84 5.02
N TRP A 487 -0.04 24.98 5.72
CA TRP A 487 1.02 25.27 6.70
C TRP A 487 0.99 24.41 7.96
N THR A 488 -0.16 23.88 8.38
CA THR A 488 -0.26 22.98 9.54
C THR A 488 -0.21 21.50 9.17
N SER A 489 -0.18 21.16 7.88
CA SER A 489 -0.23 19.78 7.39
C SER A 489 0.84 18.84 7.95
N ARG A 490 1.98 19.34 8.43
CA ARG A 490 3.02 18.51 9.06
C ARG A 490 2.53 17.80 10.32
N ASN A 491 1.66 18.46 11.08
CA ASN A 491 1.10 17.95 12.33
C ASN A 491 -0.31 17.37 12.12
N TRP A 492 -0.69 17.08 10.88
CA TRP A 492 -1.98 16.46 10.59
C TRP A 492 -2.07 15.10 11.26
N GLU A 493 -3.24 14.76 11.78
CA GLU A 493 -3.57 13.44 12.33
C GLU A 493 -4.73 12.86 11.52
N PRO A 494 -4.72 11.55 11.22
CA PRO A 494 -5.83 10.91 10.52
C PRO A 494 -7.13 11.07 11.31
N PRO A 495 -8.30 11.17 10.65
CA PRO A 495 -9.57 11.14 11.36
C PRO A 495 -9.66 9.90 12.26
N ALA A 496 -10.20 10.05 13.47
CA ALA A 496 -10.27 8.97 14.48
C ALA A 496 -10.90 7.68 13.96
N ASP A 497 -11.79 7.78 12.97
CA ASP A 497 -12.44 6.65 12.28
C ASP A 497 -11.46 5.71 11.54
N TYR A 498 -10.23 6.17 11.28
CA TYR A 498 -9.16 5.38 10.64
C TYR A 498 -8.30 4.58 11.62
N GLY A 499 -8.47 4.75 12.94
CA GLY A 499 -7.82 3.92 13.97
C GLY A 499 -6.35 4.23 14.26
N TYR A 500 -5.86 5.44 13.95
CA TYR A 500 -4.47 5.85 14.23
C TYR A 500 -4.42 6.95 15.29
N SER A 501 -3.44 6.89 16.21
CA SER A 501 -3.27 7.88 17.28
C SER A 501 -2.62 9.19 16.83
N GLY A 502 -1.97 9.19 15.66
CA GLY A 502 -1.40 10.38 15.04
C GLY A 502 -0.65 10.05 13.75
N ARG A 503 -0.07 11.07 13.08
CA ARG A 503 0.68 10.85 11.84
C ARG A 503 1.95 10.03 12.02
N GLY A 504 2.65 10.15 13.14
CA GLY A 504 3.81 9.31 13.45
C GLY A 504 3.42 7.83 13.47
N ASP A 505 2.38 7.52 14.23
CA ASP A 505 1.80 6.19 14.35
C ASP A 505 1.28 5.64 13.00
N LEU A 506 0.61 6.46 12.18
CA LEU A 506 0.24 6.07 10.81
C LEU A 506 1.46 5.70 9.98
N VAL A 507 2.53 6.50 10.02
CA VAL A 507 3.75 6.26 9.23
C VAL A 507 4.47 5.02 9.73
N ASP A 508 4.57 4.84 11.03
CA ASP A 508 5.28 3.72 11.66
C ASP A 508 4.49 2.42 11.54
N GLN A 509 3.17 2.43 11.69
CA GLN A 509 2.32 1.29 11.39
C GLN A 509 2.28 0.97 9.91
N THR A 510 2.27 1.96 9.00
CA THR A 510 2.37 1.68 7.56
C THR A 510 3.70 1.02 7.23
N ARG A 511 4.81 1.49 7.83
CA ARG A 511 6.13 0.88 7.70
C ARG A 511 6.21 -0.50 8.33
N ALA A 512 5.61 -0.70 9.51
CA ALA A 512 5.57 -1.97 10.22
C ALA A 512 4.70 -2.99 9.47
N ASN A 513 3.53 -2.58 8.97
CA ASN A 513 2.66 -3.37 8.10
C ASN A 513 3.34 -3.76 6.79
N ASP A 514 4.13 -2.85 6.18
CA ASP A 514 4.93 -3.17 5.01
C ASP A 514 6.10 -4.12 5.33
N ALA A 515 6.59 -4.13 6.57
CA ALA A 515 7.68 -5.00 7.05
C ALA A 515 7.21 -6.37 7.58
N HIS A 516 5.99 -6.48 8.11
CA HIS A 516 5.47 -7.65 8.85
C HIS A 516 4.19 -8.26 8.26
N LYS A 517 3.78 -7.91 7.04
CA LYS A 517 2.66 -8.58 6.38
C LYS A 517 2.98 -10.08 6.22
N PRO A 518 2.19 -10.99 6.82
CA PRO A 518 2.43 -12.42 6.74
C PRO A 518 2.27 -12.90 5.30
N VAL A 519 3.05 -13.92 5.00
CA VAL A 519 3.19 -14.48 3.68
C VAL A 519 2.10 -15.53 3.41
N VAL A 520 1.61 -15.58 2.17
CA VAL A 520 0.74 -16.63 1.65
C VAL A 520 1.42 -18.00 1.76
N GLY A 521 0.87 -18.88 2.60
CA GLY A 521 1.30 -20.27 2.71
C GLY A 521 1.27 -21.01 1.37
N HIS A 522 2.25 -21.89 1.19
CA HIS A 522 2.50 -22.69 0.00
C HIS A 522 1.23 -23.26 -0.65
N LEU A 523 1.02 -22.95 -1.93
CA LEU A 523 0.21 -23.76 -2.82
C LEU A 523 0.96 -25.07 -3.11
N GLU A 524 0.57 -26.18 -2.48
CA GLU A 524 0.90 -27.51 -3.01
C GLU A 524 0.22 -27.66 -4.38
N LYS A 525 1.02 -27.95 -5.41
CA LYS A 525 0.51 -28.34 -6.73
C LYS A 525 -0.03 -29.77 -6.61
N ALA A 526 -1.31 -29.96 -6.92
CA ALA A 526 -1.82 -31.26 -7.34
C ALA A 526 -0.97 -31.81 -8.51
N PRO A 527 -0.48 -33.06 -8.47
CA PRO A 527 0.21 -33.65 -9.61
C PRO A 527 -0.80 -33.94 -10.71
N GLY A 528 -0.61 -33.32 -11.87
CA GLY A 528 -1.33 -33.63 -13.10
C GLY A 528 -0.75 -34.85 -13.80
N ASP A 529 -1.66 -35.63 -14.38
CA ASP A 529 -1.44 -36.82 -15.19
C ASP A 529 -0.38 -36.63 -16.29
N ALA A 530 0.58 -37.56 -16.35
CA ALA A 530 1.38 -37.81 -17.54
C ALA A 530 1.64 -39.32 -17.68
N HIS A 531 0.97 -39.92 -18.66
CA HIS A 531 1.25 -41.24 -19.20
C HIS A 531 2.70 -41.35 -19.70
N THR A 532 3.44 -42.40 -19.30
CA THR A 532 4.01 -43.46 -20.18
C THR A 532 4.93 -44.44 -19.41
N PRO A 533 5.12 -45.69 -19.91
CA PRO A 533 5.49 -46.85 -19.10
C PRO A 533 6.99 -47.20 -19.16
N GLY A 534 7.54 -47.78 -18.08
CA GLY A 534 8.92 -48.26 -18.08
C GLY A 534 9.28 -49.12 -16.87
N SER A 535 9.46 -50.41 -17.12
CA SER A 535 9.88 -51.48 -16.21
C SER A 535 11.15 -51.22 -15.40
N ARG A 536 11.21 -51.68 -14.13
CA ARG A 536 12.07 -52.82 -13.70
C ARG A 536 11.99 -53.10 -12.19
N SER A 537 11.92 -54.38 -11.90
CA SER A 537 11.96 -55.10 -10.63
C SER A 537 13.33 -55.11 -9.94
N GLY A 538 13.36 -55.09 -8.60
CA GLY A 538 14.50 -55.54 -7.78
C GLY A 538 14.38 -55.13 -6.29
N PRO A 539 14.84 -55.95 -5.32
CA PRO A 539 14.09 -56.24 -4.09
C PRO A 539 14.54 -55.50 -2.83
N ALA A 540 13.67 -55.59 -1.82
CA ALA A 540 13.81 -55.10 -0.46
C ALA A 540 15.09 -55.58 0.27
N SER A 541 15.65 -54.69 1.08
CA SER A 541 16.40 -55.03 2.29
C SER A 541 15.86 -54.20 3.45
N SER A 542 15.27 -54.93 4.40
CA SER A 542 14.77 -54.50 5.70
C SER A 542 15.91 -54.04 6.62
N ASP A 543 15.74 -52.88 7.26
CA ASP A 543 16.30 -52.63 8.60
C ASP A 543 15.49 -51.53 9.34
N GLY A 544 14.87 -51.94 10.46
CA GLY A 544 14.91 -51.20 11.73
C GLY A 544 14.13 -49.89 11.89
N HIS A 545 12.81 -50.00 12.12
CA HIS A 545 11.97 -49.19 13.02
C HIS A 545 12.43 -47.79 13.49
N ARG A 546 11.73 -46.75 12.99
CA ARG A 546 10.88 -45.87 13.82
C ARG A 546 9.58 -45.63 13.05
N SER A 547 8.48 -46.13 13.58
CA SER A 547 7.13 -45.88 13.08
C SER A 547 6.87 -44.37 13.11
N VAL A 548 6.64 -43.79 11.94
CA VAL A 548 5.98 -42.50 11.82
C VAL A 548 4.55 -42.75 12.24
N ASP A 549 4.21 -42.38 13.48
CA ASP A 549 2.87 -42.54 14.01
C ASP A 549 1.87 -41.82 13.10
N ALA A 550 0.84 -42.57 12.74
CA ALA A 550 -0.27 -42.12 11.93
C ALA A 550 -0.93 -40.89 12.56
N MET A 551 -0.84 -39.74 11.89
CA MET A 551 -1.58 -38.54 12.29
C MET A 551 -3.07 -38.86 12.28
N SER A 552 -3.70 -38.82 13.45
CA SER A 552 -5.16 -38.87 13.56
C SER A 552 -5.74 -37.60 12.96
N ILE A 553 -6.66 -37.75 12.02
CA ILE A 553 -7.25 -36.66 11.25
C ILE A 553 -8.47 -36.12 12.02
N ALA A 554 -8.19 -35.29 13.01
CA ALA A 554 -9.13 -34.31 13.55
C ALA A 554 -8.50 -32.92 13.49
N ALA A 555 -9.26 -31.88 13.85
CA ALA A 555 -8.91 -30.47 13.63
C ALA A 555 -7.41 -30.19 13.87
N PRO A 556 -6.73 -29.47 12.95
CA PRO A 556 -5.28 -29.28 13.05
C PRO A 556 -4.93 -28.73 14.42
N SER A 557 -4.00 -29.40 15.10
CA SER A 557 -3.52 -29.03 16.41
C SER A 557 -2.97 -27.60 16.36
N PRO A 558 -3.48 -26.66 17.16
CA PRO A 558 -2.94 -25.30 17.20
C PRO A 558 -1.50 -25.36 17.69
N ASN A 559 -0.65 -24.53 17.09
CA ASN A 559 0.75 -24.39 17.53
C ASN A 559 0.86 -23.58 18.83
N SER A 560 -0.01 -22.57 19.04
CA SER A 560 -0.08 -21.78 20.29
C SER A 560 -1.38 -20.98 20.42
N ALA A 561 -1.64 -20.49 21.63
CA ALA A 561 -2.52 -19.36 21.88
C ALA A 561 -1.76 -18.02 21.75
N LEU A 562 -2.48 -16.92 21.45
CA LEU A 562 -1.91 -15.58 21.26
C LEU A 562 -2.85 -14.51 21.81
N ILE A 563 -2.30 -13.44 22.41
CA ILE A 563 -3.02 -12.21 22.77
C ILE A 563 -2.45 -11.08 21.91
N ASN A 564 -3.30 -10.42 21.09
CA ASN A 564 -2.88 -9.36 20.15
C ASN A 564 -1.67 -9.73 19.27
N GLY A 565 -1.59 -11.00 18.85
CA GLY A 565 -0.52 -11.51 17.99
C GLY A 565 0.79 -11.84 18.71
N GLN A 566 0.84 -11.70 20.04
CA GLN A 566 1.99 -12.07 20.86
C GLN A 566 1.67 -13.31 21.71
N GLY A 567 2.62 -14.23 21.80
CA GLY A 567 2.54 -15.45 22.61
C GLY A 567 3.82 -15.65 23.40
N VAL A 568 3.72 -16.30 24.56
CA VAL A 568 4.88 -16.62 25.40
C VAL A 568 5.28 -18.07 25.11
N TRP A 569 6.53 -18.26 24.68
CA TRP A 569 7.11 -19.58 24.41
C TRP A 569 8.23 -19.86 25.40
N ASP A 570 8.16 -21.01 26.09
CA ASP A 570 9.29 -21.49 26.88
C ASP A 570 10.33 -22.10 25.93
N CYS A 571 11.40 -21.37 25.66
CA CYS A 571 12.46 -21.83 24.78
C CYS A 571 13.36 -22.89 25.43
N ALA A 572 13.23 -23.17 26.72
CA ALA A 572 14.04 -24.19 27.41
C ALA A 572 13.66 -25.62 26.98
N THR A 573 12.45 -25.83 26.45
CA THR A 573 11.99 -27.11 25.91
C THR A 573 12.54 -27.41 24.51
N TYR A 574 13.03 -26.40 23.80
CA TYR A 574 13.65 -26.53 22.48
C TYR A 574 15.16 -26.70 22.64
N GLY A 575 15.69 -27.88 22.27
CA GLY A 575 17.12 -28.18 22.37
C GLY A 575 18.02 -27.12 21.70
N ASN A 576 19.30 -27.09 22.10
CA ASN A 576 20.31 -26.04 21.79
C ASN A 576 20.56 -25.65 20.31
N SER A 577 19.78 -26.15 19.34
CA SER A 577 19.98 -25.93 17.91
C SER A 577 18.86 -25.16 17.18
N SER A 578 18.01 -24.38 17.86
CA SER A 578 17.01 -23.53 17.17
C SER A 578 16.88 -22.11 17.72
N THR A 579 16.59 -21.19 16.80
CA THR A 579 16.33 -19.75 16.93
C THR A 579 15.05 -19.42 17.72
N CYS A 580 14.86 -20.04 18.89
CA CYS A 580 13.72 -19.74 19.75
C CYS A 580 14.01 -18.46 20.54
N PHE A 581 13.14 -17.48 20.40
CA PHE A 581 13.18 -16.24 21.18
C PHE A 581 11.88 -16.15 21.98
N THR A 582 11.98 -16.18 23.31
CA THR A 582 10.84 -15.89 24.19
C THR A 582 10.44 -14.44 23.94
N GLN A 583 9.29 -14.23 23.30
CA GLN A 583 8.74 -12.89 23.12
C GLN A 583 8.29 -12.35 24.47
N THR A 584 8.50 -11.05 24.70
CA THR A 584 7.95 -10.35 25.86
C THR A 584 6.41 -10.40 25.79
N PRO A 585 5.70 -10.73 26.88
CA PRO A 585 4.24 -10.72 26.92
C PRO A 585 3.67 -9.36 26.51
N PHE A 586 2.45 -9.36 25.97
CA PHE A 586 1.74 -8.11 25.65
C PHE A 586 1.47 -7.31 26.92
N GLU A 587 1.80 -6.01 26.93
CA GLU A 587 1.65 -5.16 28.12
C GLU A 587 0.53 -4.12 27.95
N ILE A 588 -0.26 -3.95 29.02
CA ILE A 588 -1.33 -2.96 29.14
C ILE A 588 -1.01 -2.10 30.35
N GLN A 589 -0.93 -0.78 30.16
CA GLN A 589 -0.71 0.17 31.26
C GLN A 589 -2.05 0.75 31.74
N VAL A 590 -2.26 0.75 33.05
CA VAL A 590 -3.46 1.28 33.70
C VAL A 590 -3.09 2.18 34.89
N VAL A 591 -3.93 3.16 35.19
CA VAL A 591 -3.77 4.06 36.33
C VAL A 591 -4.66 3.56 37.48
N PRO A 592 -4.15 3.45 38.72
CA PRO A 592 -4.94 3.02 39.87
C PRO A 592 -6.22 3.84 40.08
N ASN A 593 -7.22 3.24 40.73
CA ASN A 593 -8.49 3.89 41.10
C ASN A 593 -9.32 4.43 39.90
N LYS A 594 -9.14 3.84 38.71
CA LYS A 594 -9.96 4.13 37.53
C LYS A 594 -10.72 2.87 37.07
N LYS A 595 -11.73 3.06 36.24
CA LYS A 595 -12.45 1.97 35.58
C LYS A 595 -12.08 1.94 34.12
N TYR A 596 -11.55 0.82 33.66
CA TYR A 596 -11.17 0.62 32.26
C TYR A 596 -12.17 -0.29 31.58
N ARG A 597 -12.50 0.02 30.32
CA ARG A 597 -13.29 -0.87 29.46
C ARG A 597 -12.36 -1.69 28.59
N PHE A 598 -12.30 -2.99 28.83
CA PHE A 598 -11.56 -3.93 27.98
C PHE A 598 -12.53 -4.51 26.95
N ARG A 599 -12.15 -4.43 25.68
CA ARG A 599 -12.89 -5.06 24.58
C ARG A 599 -12.20 -6.36 24.20
N LEU A 600 -12.83 -7.47 24.53
CA LEU A 600 -12.31 -8.81 24.29
C LEU A 600 -12.99 -9.39 23.05
N ILE A 601 -12.19 -9.91 22.11
CA ILE A 601 -12.63 -10.45 20.83
C ILE A 601 -11.91 -11.77 20.60
N ASN A 602 -12.65 -12.87 20.46
CA ASN A 602 -12.05 -14.16 20.14
C ASN A 602 -12.05 -14.33 18.61
N THR A 603 -10.86 -14.32 18.01
CA THR A 603 -10.64 -14.51 16.57
C THR A 603 -10.18 -15.92 16.21
N ALA A 604 -10.18 -16.87 17.17
CA ALA A 604 -9.76 -18.24 16.92
C ALA A 604 -10.74 -18.98 16.01
N ALA A 605 -10.23 -19.96 15.26
CA ALA A 605 -11.02 -20.78 14.35
C ALA A 605 -11.69 -21.98 15.04
N HIS A 606 -11.11 -22.51 16.13
CA HIS A 606 -11.53 -23.79 16.73
C HIS A 606 -11.63 -23.80 18.26
N ALA A 607 -11.14 -22.76 18.95
CA ALA A 607 -11.00 -22.80 20.39
C ALA A 607 -11.81 -21.71 21.12
N MET A 608 -12.55 -22.16 22.13
CA MET A 608 -13.05 -21.27 23.18
C MET A 608 -11.91 -20.84 24.09
N PHE A 609 -12.04 -19.64 24.64
CA PHE A 609 -11.09 -19.11 25.62
C PHE A 609 -11.78 -18.76 26.95
N TRP A 610 -11.05 -18.98 28.03
CA TRP A 610 -11.32 -18.45 29.37
C TRP A 610 -10.34 -17.32 29.57
N VAL A 611 -10.85 -16.12 29.79
CA VAL A 611 -10.03 -14.96 30.12
C VAL A 611 -10.25 -14.61 31.58
N SER A 612 -9.16 -14.40 32.31
CA SER A 612 -9.15 -13.90 33.69
C SER A 612 -8.08 -12.82 33.86
N LEU A 613 -8.31 -11.90 34.78
CA LEU A 613 -7.28 -10.98 35.26
C LEU A 613 -7.08 -11.24 36.75
N ASP A 614 -5.85 -11.58 37.13
CA ASP A 614 -5.53 -11.94 38.51
C ASP A 614 -5.93 -10.82 39.47
N GLY A 615 -6.68 -11.16 40.53
CA GLY A 615 -7.13 -10.21 41.55
C GLY A 615 -8.25 -9.25 41.10
N HIS A 616 -8.68 -9.28 39.84
CA HIS A 616 -9.71 -8.39 39.31
C HIS A 616 -10.96 -9.16 38.86
N THR A 617 -12.12 -8.54 39.09
CA THR A 617 -13.38 -9.03 38.53
C THR A 617 -13.77 -8.26 37.28
N PHE A 618 -14.55 -8.90 36.42
CA PHE A 618 -15.10 -8.35 35.19
C PHE A 618 -16.59 -8.05 35.37
N ASN A 619 -17.00 -6.87 34.91
CA ASN A 619 -18.40 -6.53 34.77
C ASN A 619 -18.77 -6.39 33.29
N VAL A 620 -19.61 -7.29 32.77
CA VAL A 620 -20.00 -7.32 31.35
C VAL A 620 -21.00 -6.22 31.07
N THR A 621 -20.63 -5.28 30.20
CA THR A 621 -21.48 -4.13 29.82
C THR A 621 -21.96 -4.18 28.38
N GLU A 622 -21.30 -4.98 27.54
CA GLU A 622 -21.65 -5.16 26.13
C GLU A 622 -21.37 -6.60 25.72
N ALA A 623 -22.28 -7.19 24.95
CA ALA A 623 -22.11 -8.46 24.26
C ALA A 623 -22.43 -8.26 22.77
N ASP A 624 -21.47 -8.52 21.88
CA ASP A 624 -21.59 -8.34 20.43
C ASP A 624 -22.19 -6.98 19.98
N ASP A 625 -21.64 -5.88 20.49
CA ASP A 625 -22.09 -4.51 20.17
C ASP A 625 -23.52 -4.19 20.70
N THR A 626 -24.04 -5.01 21.62
CA THR A 626 -25.32 -4.78 22.30
C THR A 626 -25.04 -4.48 23.77
N GLY A 627 -25.45 -3.30 24.24
CA GLY A 627 -25.37 -2.95 25.65
C GLY A 627 -26.25 -3.89 26.47
N VAL A 628 -25.66 -4.57 27.44
CA VAL A 628 -26.35 -5.56 28.28
C VAL A 628 -26.22 -5.19 29.75
N TYR A 629 -27.23 -5.59 30.52
CA TYR A 629 -27.24 -5.53 31.98
C TYR A 629 -27.52 -6.93 32.53
N SER A 630 -26.76 -7.32 33.55
CA SER A 630 -27.01 -8.51 34.35
C SER A 630 -26.42 -8.30 35.74
N GLU A 631 -27.25 -8.42 36.77
CA GLU A 631 -26.78 -8.39 38.17
C GLU A 631 -25.85 -9.56 38.47
N THR A 632 -26.14 -10.73 37.87
CA THR A 632 -25.36 -11.97 38.03
C THR A 632 -23.97 -11.88 37.41
N ASN A 633 -23.80 -11.07 36.35
CA ASN A 633 -22.54 -10.90 35.63
C ASN A 633 -21.78 -9.60 35.99
N SER A 634 -22.04 -9.04 37.16
CA SER A 634 -21.46 -7.75 37.60
C SER A 634 -20.12 -7.86 38.32
N ALA A 635 -19.65 -9.08 38.63
CA ALA A 635 -18.36 -9.38 39.28
C ALA A 635 -17.87 -10.79 38.92
N LEU A 636 -17.56 -11.02 37.65
CA LEU A 636 -17.09 -12.31 37.14
C LEU A 636 -15.59 -12.49 37.34
N HIS A 637 -15.15 -13.69 37.67
CA HIS A 637 -13.72 -13.99 37.81
C HIS A 637 -13.12 -14.47 36.48
N ARG A 638 -13.89 -15.28 35.74
CA ARG A 638 -13.51 -15.78 34.41
C ARG A 638 -14.60 -15.45 33.41
N LEU A 639 -14.18 -14.89 32.28
CA LEU A 639 -15.03 -14.68 31.12
C LEU A 639 -14.77 -15.79 30.11
N LYS A 640 -15.79 -16.62 29.88
CA LYS A 640 -15.75 -17.64 28.83
C LYS A 640 -16.38 -17.11 27.56
N PHE A 641 -15.69 -17.23 26.42
CA PHE A 641 -16.25 -16.85 25.14
C PHE A 641 -15.70 -17.64 23.94
N HIS A 642 -16.63 -17.98 23.04
CA HIS A 642 -16.48 -18.77 21.83
C HIS A 642 -15.85 -17.98 20.68
N ASN A 643 -15.40 -18.69 19.64
CA ASN A 643 -14.95 -18.08 18.40
C ASN A 643 -15.97 -17.07 17.86
N GLY A 644 -15.47 -15.92 17.42
CA GLY A 644 -16.28 -14.82 16.88
C GLY A 644 -17.00 -13.95 17.91
N GLN A 645 -17.10 -14.38 19.17
CA GLN A 645 -17.78 -13.61 20.24
C GLN A 645 -16.96 -12.40 20.71
N ARG A 646 -17.69 -11.35 21.10
CA ARG A 646 -17.13 -10.10 21.62
C ARG A 646 -17.82 -9.69 22.91
N TYR A 647 -17.02 -9.30 23.90
CA TYR A 647 -17.52 -8.74 25.15
C TYR A 647 -16.78 -7.44 25.46
N SER A 648 -17.50 -6.44 25.97
CA SER A 648 -16.89 -5.30 26.65
C SER A 648 -17.07 -5.49 28.15
N VAL A 649 -15.95 -5.63 28.86
CA VAL A 649 -15.92 -5.77 30.32
C VAL A 649 -15.33 -4.53 30.96
N ILE A 650 -15.88 -4.13 32.11
CA ILE A 650 -15.27 -3.11 32.96
C ILE A 650 -14.37 -3.81 33.97
N VAL A 651 -13.14 -3.32 34.06
CA VAL A 651 -12.13 -3.70 35.06
C VAL A 651 -11.96 -2.52 36.01
N ASP A 652 -12.13 -2.77 37.31
CA ASP A 652 -11.91 -1.78 38.36
C ASP A 652 -10.48 -1.87 38.89
N THR A 653 -9.69 -0.83 38.67
CA THR A 653 -8.26 -0.79 39.06
C THR A 653 -8.03 -0.23 40.46
N SER A 654 -9.05 -0.18 41.31
CA SER A 654 -8.90 0.16 42.73
C SER A 654 -8.20 -0.93 43.56
N VAL A 655 -7.97 -2.12 42.98
CA VAL A 655 -7.36 -3.27 43.67
C VAL A 655 -5.84 -3.12 43.84
N GLY A 656 -5.16 -2.33 42.99
CA GLY A 656 -3.71 -2.19 42.98
C GLY A 656 -3.22 -0.74 43.11
N SER A 657 -1.91 -0.59 43.29
CA SER A 657 -1.18 0.67 43.45
C SER A 657 -0.19 0.87 42.29
N VAL A 658 0.31 2.10 42.09
CA VAL A 658 1.40 2.34 41.12
C VAL A 658 2.59 1.43 41.44
N GLY A 659 3.13 0.78 40.41
CA GLY A 659 4.20 -0.21 40.54
C GLY A 659 3.73 -1.66 40.67
N ASP A 660 2.45 -1.91 40.92
CA ASP A 660 1.90 -3.27 40.89
C ASP A 660 1.78 -3.79 39.44
N SER A 661 1.78 -5.11 39.29
CA SER A 661 1.53 -5.75 38.00
C SER A 661 0.78 -7.06 38.19
N TYR A 662 -0.12 -7.39 37.25
CA TYR A 662 -1.03 -8.53 37.32
C TYR A 662 -1.03 -9.30 35.99
N TRP A 663 -1.18 -10.63 36.04
CA TRP A 663 -1.36 -11.43 34.83
C TRP A 663 -2.79 -11.33 34.28
N LEU A 664 -2.92 -11.00 33.00
CA LEU A 664 -4.10 -11.26 32.19
C LEU A 664 -3.89 -12.61 31.48
N ARG A 665 -4.72 -13.59 31.80
CA ARG A 665 -4.61 -14.96 31.31
C ARG A 665 -5.67 -15.22 30.24
N ALA A 666 -5.27 -15.89 29.17
CA ALA A 666 -6.18 -16.44 28.17
C ALA A 666 -5.89 -17.93 28.01
N GLU A 667 -6.71 -18.76 28.63
CA GLU A 667 -6.62 -20.21 28.57
C GLU A 667 -7.51 -20.76 27.46
N MET A 668 -6.96 -21.64 26.63
CA MET A 668 -7.62 -22.26 25.50
C MET A 668 -8.27 -23.60 25.90
N ASN A 669 -9.51 -23.87 25.46
CA ASN A 669 -10.09 -25.21 25.66
C ASN A 669 -9.36 -26.20 24.75
N THR A 670 -8.74 -27.21 25.34
CA THR A 670 -8.07 -28.27 24.58
C THR A 670 -8.90 -29.54 24.45
N ALA A 671 -10.06 -29.64 25.11
CA ALA A 671 -10.85 -30.87 25.20
C ALA A 671 -11.32 -31.46 23.84
N CYS A 672 -11.33 -30.66 22.77
CA CYS A 672 -11.76 -31.07 21.43
C CYS A 672 -10.61 -31.33 20.45
N LEU A 673 -9.34 -31.25 20.90
CA LEU A 673 -8.15 -31.41 20.06
C LEU A 673 -7.62 -32.84 20.21
N THR A 674 -7.47 -33.56 19.09
CA THR A 674 -7.11 -35.00 19.12
C THR A 674 -5.63 -35.27 19.32
N THR A 675 -4.79 -34.32 18.94
CA THR A 675 -3.35 -34.36 19.13
C THR A 675 -2.91 -32.98 19.63
N LEU A 676 -2.03 -32.94 20.63
CA LEU A 676 -1.35 -31.72 21.05
C LEU A 676 0.14 -32.05 21.07
N PRO A 677 1.02 -31.13 20.64
CA PRO A 677 2.45 -31.25 20.91
C PRO A 677 2.68 -31.45 22.42
N ASP A 678 3.68 -32.26 22.79
CA ASP A 678 4.03 -32.52 24.20
C ASP A 678 4.41 -31.23 24.96
N ASP A 679 4.79 -30.18 24.23
CA ASP A 679 5.19 -28.85 24.71
C ASP A 679 4.09 -27.78 24.55
N PHE A 680 2.84 -28.17 24.25
CA PHE A 680 1.76 -27.21 24.02
C PHE A 680 1.30 -26.50 25.31
N ALA A 681 1.57 -25.19 25.39
CA ALA A 681 1.02 -24.33 26.43
C ALA A 681 -0.41 -23.89 26.06
N ASN A 682 -1.40 -24.36 26.82
CA ASN A 682 -2.81 -23.98 26.61
C ASN A 682 -3.14 -22.55 27.08
N THR A 683 -2.28 -21.92 27.86
CA THR A 683 -2.50 -20.60 28.45
C THR A 683 -1.51 -19.58 27.91
N THR A 684 -2.00 -18.44 27.43
CA THR A 684 -1.19 -17.29 27.05
C THR A 684 -1.37 -16.15 28.04
N TYR A 685 -0.31 -15.36 28.22
CA TYR A 685 -0.22 -14.31 29.22
C TYR A 685 -0.02 -12.93 28.60
N ALA A 686 -0.62 -11.94 29.24
CA ALA A 686 -0.35 -10.52 29.05
C ALA A 686 -0.19 -9.87 30.43
N ILE A 687 0.50 -8.74 30.50
CA ILE A 687 0.80 -8.04 31.76
C ILE A 687 -0.02 -6.76 31.86
N VAL A 688 -0.75 -6.59 32.95
CA VAL A 688 -1.39 -5.31 33.29
C VAL A 688 -0.52 -4.59 34.32
N ARG A 689 0.13 -3.49 33.92
CA ARG A 689 1.04 -2.68 34.76
C ARG A 689 0.37 -1.42 35.27
N TYR A 690 0.55 -1.14 36.56
CA TYR A 690 -0.01 0.04 37.22
C TYR A 690 1.00 1.18 37.16
N VAL A 691 0.58 2.32 36.58
CA VAL A 691 1.43 3.48 36.30
C VAL A 691 0.82 4.79 36.83
N GLU A 692 1.65 5.82 36.94
CA GLU A 692 1.22 7.20 37.19
C GLU A 692 0.45 7.77 35.99
N GLU A 693 -0.27 8.89 36.17
CA GLU A 693 -1.03 9.53 35.08
C GLU A 693 -0.15 10.02 33.90
N ASP A 694 1.15 10.21 34.12
CA ASP A 694 2.14 10.56 33.08
C ASP A 694 2.79 9.32 32.41
N GLY A 695 2.41 8.11 32.80
CA GLY A 695 2.94 6.85 32.29
C GLY A 695 4.24 6.39 32.97
N THR A 696 4.72 7.07 34.00
CA THR A 696 5.91 6.67 34.77
C THR A 696 5.56 5.72 35.92
N GLY A 697 6.58 5.13 36.56
CA GLY A 697 6.39 4.25 37.74
C GLY A 697 6.01 2.79 37.44
N ALA A 698 6.02 2.37 36.17
CA ALA A 698 5.79 0.98 35.80
C ALA A 698 6.86 0.04 36.42
N SER A 699 6.43 -1.06 37.03
CA SER A 699 7.36 -2.14 37.40
C SER A 699 7.99 -2.75 36.15
N THR A 700 9.26 -3.12 36.25
CA THR A 700 10.04 -3.80 35.19
C THR A 700 10.10 -5.32 35.39
N THR A 701 9.56 -5.84 36.48
CA THR A 701 9.51 -7.28 36.77
C THR A 701 8.19 -7.87 36.31
N ASP A 702 8.20 -9.15 35.95
CA ASP A 702 6.98 -9.89 35.63
C ASP A 702 6.08 -10.06 36.88
N PRO A 703 4.75 -10.10 36.73
CA PRO A 703 3.84 -10.34 37.84
C PRO A 703 4.12 -11.67 38.55
N THR A 704 4.01 -11.67 39.87
CA THR A 704 4.05 -12.90 40.70
C THR A 704 2.66 -13.36 41.13
N THR A 705 1.61 -12.81 40.51
CA THR A 705 0.22 -13.10 40.87
C THR A 705 -0.20 -14.50 40.41
N SER A 706 -1.12 -15.11 41.14
CA SER A 706 -1.68 -16.43 40.82
C SER A 706 -3.10 -16.28 40.25
N ASP A 707 -3.50 -17.21 39.37
CA ASP A 707 -4.88 -17.28 38.88
C ASP A 707 -5.88 -17.50 40.02
N TRP A 708 -7.14 -17.20 39.74
CA TRP A 708 -8.26 -17.49 40.62
C TRP A 708 -8.36 -19.00 40.89
N THR A 709 -8.56 -19.39 42.15
CA THR A 709 -8.90 -20.76 42.53
C THR A 709 -10.39 -21.01 42.30
N ASP A 710 -10.79 -22.24 41.99
CA ASP A 710 -12.22 -22.60 41.79
C ASP A 710 -13.10 -22.33 43.03
N VAL A 711 -12.46 -22.19 44.21
CA VAL A 711 -13.08 -21.70 45.44
C VAL A 711 -12.38 -20.40 45.84
N VAL A 712 -13.12 -19.30 45.86
CA VAL A 712 -12.64 -17.97 46.28
C VAL A 712 -13.36 -17.62 47.58
N SER A 713 -12.63 -17.50 48.69
CA SER A 713 -13.18 -17.06 49.99
C SER A 713 -14.43 -17.84 50.48
N GLY A 714 -14.52 -19.13 50.13
CA GLY A 714 -15.63 -20.01 50.52
C GLY A 714 -16.85 -19.98 49.58
N ALA A 715 -16.82 -19.22 48.48
CA ALA A 715 -17.79 -19.24 47.40
C ALA A 715 -17.20 -19.88 46.13
N GLU A 716 -18.03 -20.53 45.31
CA GLU A 716 -17.62 -21.07 44.01
C GLU A 716 -17.28 -19.91 43.04
N CYS A 717 -16.26 -20.11 42.21
CA CYS A 717 -15.86 -19.16 41.18
C CYS A 717 -17.03 -18.80 40.24
N THR A 718 -17.35 -17.52 40.14
CA THR A 718 -18.43 -17.03 39.26
C THR A 718 -17.96 -16.86 37.81
N ASP A 719 -18.44 -17.75 36.94
CA ASP A 719 -18.33 -17.66 35.49
C ASP A 719 -19.51 -16.89 34.87
N ILE A 720 -19.35 -16.43 33.62
CA ILE A 720 -20.44 -15.76 32.89
C ILE A 720 -21.68 -16.67 32.73
N ASP A 721 -22.84 -16.17 33.18
CA ASP A 721 -24.14 -16.75 32.84
C ASP A 721 -24.74 -16.01 31.65
N THR A 722 -24.62 -16.58 30.46
CA THR A 722 -25.14 -16.01 29.21
C THR A 722 -26.67 -15.91 29.19
N SER A 723 -27.38 -16.70 29.99
CA SER A 723 -28.84 -16.70 30.04
C SER A 723 -29.41 -15.50 30.80
N SER A 724 -28.62 -14.90 31.69
CA SER A 724 -28.99 -13.73 32.49
C SER A 724 -28.76 -12.38 31.79
N LEU A 725 -28.15 -12.38 30.60
CA LEU A 725 -27.83 -11.16 29.87
C LEU A 725 -29.09 -10.55 29.25
N THR A 726 -29.46 -9.35 29.69
CA THR A 726 -30.62 -8.62 29.18
C THR A 726 -30.18 -7.33 28.47
N PRO A 727 -30.75 -6.99 27.29
CA PRO A 727 -30.45 -5.71 26.64
C PRO A 727 -30.86 -4.51 27.50
N ILE A 728 -30.03 -3.47 27.55
CA ILE A 728 -30.34 -2.23 28.29
C ILE A 728 -31.55 -1.49 27.68
N VAL A 729 -31.71 -1.58 26.36
CA VAL A 729 -32.83 -0.98 25.63
C VAL A 729 -33.62 -2.11 24.99
N VAL A 730 -34.71 -2.51 25.65
CA VAL A 730 -35.66 -3.48 25.11
C VAL A 730 -36.52 -2.78 24.06
N LYS A 731 -36.66 -3.36 22.87
CA LYS A 731 -37.65 -2.90 21.87
C LYS A 731 -38.56 -4.06 21.51
N ASP A 732 -39.82 -3.78 21.20
CA ASP A 732 -40.71 -4.83 20.70
C ASP A 732 -40.36 -5.21 19.26
N ALA A 733 -40.57 -6.48 18.91
CA ALA A 733 -40.36 -6.96 17.56
C ALA A 733 -41.39 -6.31 16.59
N PRO A 734 -40.99 -5.87 15.39
CA PRO A 734 -41.93 -5.38 14.39
C PRO A 734 -42.96 -6.47 14.04
N THR A 735 -44.25 -6.13 14.00
CA THR A 735 -45.32 -7.09 13.72
C THR A 735 -45.46 -7.42 12.23
N THR A 736 -45.02 -6.53 11.34
CA THR A 736 -45.16 -6.67 9.88
C THR A 736 -43.87 -7.18 9.25
N VAL A 737 -43.94 -8.34 8.58
CA VAL A 737 -42.80 -8.97 7.91
C VAL A 737 -42.88 -8.75 6.40
N VAL A 738 -41.83 -8.19 5.80
CA VAL A 738 -41.75 -7.92 4.36
C VAL A 738 -41.25 -9.14 3.57
N GLN A 739 -40.42 -9.99 4.15
CA GLN A 739 -39.86 -11.17 3.48
C GLN A 739 -39.41 -12.24 4.49
N ARG A 740 -39.43 -13.52 4.09
CA ARG A 740 -38.90 -14.64 4.89
C ARG A 740 -37.84 -15.40 4.12
N GLY A 741 -36.79 -15.83 4.82
CA GLY A 741 -35.73 -16.70 4.31
C GLY A 741 -35.57 -17.93 5.20
N MET A 742 -35.03 -19.01 4.64
CA MET A 742 -34.78 -20.23 5.39
C MET A 742 -33.38 -20.76 5.09
N LEU A 743 -32.69 -21.23 6.13
CA LEU A 743 -31.41 -21.91 6.06
C LEU A 743 -31.50 -23.21 6.83
N GLN A 744 -31.09 -24.30 6.19
CA GLN A 744 -30.95 -25.61 6.80
C GLN A 744 -29.51 -25.79 7.22
N THR A 745 -29.25 -26.10 8.47
CA THR A 745 -27.89 -26.26 8.98
C THR A 745 -27.71 -27.67 9.50
N GLY A 746 -26.53 -28.26 9.34
CA GLY A 746 -26.25 -29.57 9.91
C GLY A 746 -24.90 -30.13 9.46
N PHE A 747 -24.39 -31.11 10.21
CA PHE A 747 -23.23 -31.88 9.80
C PHE A 747 -23.60 -32.84 8.66
N SER A 748 -22.91 -32.74 7.53
CA SER A 748 -22.98 -33.70 6.43
C SER A 748 -21.78 -34.65 6.47
N VAL A 749 -22.05 -35.92 6.25
CA VAL A 749 -21.04 -36.96 5.99
C VAL A 749 -21.06 -37.22 4.49
N SER A 750 -19.95 -36.94 3.82
CA SER A 750 -19.73 -37.23 2.40
C SER A 750 -18.54 -38.20 2.25
N LEU A 751 -18.38 -38.81 1.08
CA LEU A 751 -17.22 -39.65 0.78
C LEU A 751 -16.37 -38.89 -0.23
N ASP A 752 -15.07 -38.72 0.07
CA ASP A 752 -14.15 -38.16 -0.91
C ASP A 752 -13.88 -39.16 -2.05
N SER A 753 -13.18 -38.69 -3.10
CA SER A 753 -12.82 -39.53 -4.26
C SER A 753 -11.90 -40.70 -3.93
N ALA A 754 -11.30 -40.73 -2.73
CA ALA A 754 -10.48 -41.81 -2.22
C ALA A 754 -11.26 -42.77 -1.29
N GLY A 755 -12.56 -42.53 -1.07
CA GLY A 755 -13.41 -43.35 -0.21
C GLY A 755 -13.27 -43.07 1.28
N ASN A 756 -12.64 -41.95 1.67
CA ASN A 756 -12.61 -41.51 3.07
C ASN A 756 -13.91 -40.78 3.42
N LEU A 757 -14.36 -40.95 4.65
CA LEU A 757 -15.53 -40.21 5.17
C LEU A 757 -15.09 -38.77 5.43
N ASP A 758 -15.63 -37.82 4.67
CA ASP A 758 -15.47 -36.37 4.83
C ASP A 758 -16.67 -35.82 5.62
N THR A 759 -16.45 -35.39 6.86
CA THR A 759 -17.49 -34.76 7.69
C THR A 759 -17.30 -33.26 7.79
N GLY A 760 -18.33 -32.48 7.47
CA GLY A 760 -18.30 -31.02 7.49
C GLY A 760 -19.64 -30.42 7.91
N PHE A 761 -19.64 -29.18 8.40
CA PHE A 761 -20.87 -28.45 8.68
C PHE A 761 -21.34 -27.71 7.42
N ALA A 762 -22.55 -28.02 6.98
CA ALA A 762 -23.12 -27.45 5.77
C ALA A 762 -24.35 -26.57 6.10
N VAL A 763 -24.53 -25.53 5.28
CA VAL A 763 -25.74 -24.71 5.27
C VAL A 763 -26.41 -24.90 3.91
N ASN A 764 -27.67 -25.33 3.87
CA ASN A 764 -28.39 -25.75 2.65
C ASN A 764 -27.63 -26.80 1.82
N ALA A 765 -26.99 -27.76 2.48
CA ALA A 765 -26.10 -28.76 1.87
C ALA A 765 -24.88 -28.16 1.12
N THR A 766 -24.57 -26.89 1.36
CA THR A 766 -23.38 -26.20 0.86
C THR A 766 -22.37 -26.05 1.99
N GLU A 767 -21.17 -26.58 1.81
CA GLU A 767 -20.02 -26.26 2.66
C GLU A 767 -19.52 -24.86 2.33
N PHE A 768 -19.17 -24.08 3.36
CA PHE A 768 -18.61 -22.76 3.14
C PHE A 768 -17.21 -22.89 2.55
N VAL A 769 -17.02 -22.35 1.34
CA VAL A 769 -15.70 -22.20 0.73
C VAL A 769 -15.17 -20.82 1.09
N ASP A 770 -14.05 -20.77 1.81
CA ASP A 770 -13.40 -19.50 2.11
C ASP A 770 -12.82 -18.88 0.83
N LEU A 771 -13.51 -17.86 0.33
CA LEU A 771 -13.11 -17.09 -0.84
C LEU A 771 -12.32 -15.87 -0.40
N VAL A 772 -11.15 -16.10 0.23
CA VAL A 772 -10.24 -15.06 0.74
C VAL A 772 -9.95 -13.98 -0.32
N TYR A 773 -9.91 -14.36 -1.60
CA TYR A 773 -9.58 -13.50 -2.74
C TYR A 773 -10.79 -13.02 -3.56
N GLN A 774 -11.99 -13.42 -3.18
CA GLN A 774 -13.25 -12.94 -3.78
C GLN A 774 -14.23 -12.62 -2.66
N PRO A 775 -14.08 -11.45 -1.99
CA PRO A 775 -14.99 -11.08 -0.91
C PRO A 775 -16.41 -11.09 -1.45
N VAL A 776 -17.24 -11.96 -0.89
CA VAL A 776 -18.58 -12.25 -1.40
C VAL A 776 -19.44 -10.98 -1.42
N LEU A 777 -19.28 -10.13 -0.39
CA LEU A 777 -19.92 -8.82 -0.30
C LEU A 777 -19.50 -7.88 -1.43
N HIS A 778 -18.21 -7.85 -1.79
CA HIS A 778 -17.71 -7.02 -2.90
C HIS A 778 -18.29 -7.49 -4.24
N THR A 779 -18.38 -8.81 -4.43
CA THR A 779 -18.97 -9.41 -5.64
C THR A 779 -20.42 -8.97 -5.83
N ILE A 780 -21.25 -9.06 -4.78
CA ILE A 780 -22.65 -8.60 -4.82
C ILE A 780 -22.77 -7.09 -4.95
N ALA A 781 -21.96 -6.32 -4.21
CA ALA A 781 -21.99 -4.85 -4.29
C ALA A 781 -21.64 -4.35 -5.71
N SER A 782 -20.84 -5.13 -6.46
CA SER A 782 -20.54 -4.87 -7.87
C SER A 782 -21.61 -5.38 -8.87
N GLY A 783 -22.74 -5.88 -8.38
CA GLY A 783 -23.84 -6.44 -9.20
C GLY A 783 -23.65 -7.90 -9.60
N GLY A 784 -22.65 -8.59 -9.05
CA GLY A 784 -22.42 -10.01 -9.28
C GLY A 784 -23.34 -10.90 -8.45
N THR A 785 -23.48 -12.15 -8.86
CA THR A 785 -24.23 -13.18 -8.12
C THR A 785 -23.28 -14.09 -7.36
N VAL A 786 -23.73 -14.61 -6.23
CA VAL A 786 -22.96 -15.58 -5.44
C VAL A 786 -23.32 -16.97 -5.91
N ASN A 787 -22.31 -17.80 -6.16
CA ASN A 787 -22.55 -19.20 -6.44
C ASN A 787 -23.09 -19.88 -5.18
N ALA A 788 -24.35 -20.29 -5.22
CA ALA A 788 -25.02 -20.98 -4.12
C ALA A 788 -24.36 -22.34 -3.77
N SER A 789 -23.51 -22.87 -4.65
CA SER A 789 -22.68 -24.05 -4.39
C SER A 789 -21.43 -23.77 -3.54
N ASN A 790 -21.07 -22.50 -3.32
CA ASN A 790 -19.88 -22.12 -2.55
C ASN A 790 -20.23 -21.46 -1.21
N VAL A 791 -21.36 -20.74 -1.16
CA VAL A 791 -21.84 -20.03 0.03
C VAL A 791 -23.36 -20.06 0.06
N ALA A 792 -23.94 -20.54 1.16
CA ALA A 792 -25.36 -20.41 1.40
C ALA A 792 -25.72 -18.95 1.72
N SER A 793 -26.73 -18.42 1.03
CA SER A 793 -27.14 -17.02 1.22
C SER A 793 -28.64 -16.86 1.07
N VAL A 794 -29.18 -15.82 1.72
CA VAL A 794 -30.54 -15.34 1.55
C VAL A 794 -30.48 -13.87 1.15
N THR A 795 -31.19 -13.49 0.08
CA THR A 795 -31.24 -12.10 -0.38
C THR A 795 -32.56 -11.45 0.01
N TYR A 796 -32.47 -10.29 0.65
CA TYR A 796 -33.63 -9.47 0.98
C TYR A 796 -33.62 -8.22 0.10
N ASN A 797 -34.62 -8.10 -0.79
CA ASN A 797 -34.64 -7.08 -1.84
C ASN A 797 -35.33 -5.78 -1.41
N THR A 798 -36.02 -5.78 -0.26
CA THR A 798 -36.77 -4.64 0.25
C THR A 798 -36.37 -4.35 1.69
N PRO A 799 -36.14 -3.06 2.05
CA PRO A 799 -36.04 -2.67 3.44
C PRO A 799 -37.33 -3.03 4.21
N GLY A 800 -37.18 -3.51 5.44
CA GLY A 800 -38.28 -3.86 6.33
C GLY A 800 -37.92 -4.98 7.29
N ALA A 801 -38.88 -5.39 8.14
CA ALA A 801 -38.66 -6.52 9.04
C ALA A 801 -38.73 -7.83 8.26
N VAL A 802 -37.74 -8.68 8.40
CA VAL A 802 -37.66 -9.96 7.71
C VAL A 802 -37.48 -11.09 8.70
N ASP A 803 -38.00 -12.27 8.38
CA ASP A 803 -37.75 -13.47 9.15
C ASP A 803 -36.64 -14.30 8.49
N LEU A 804 -35.72 -14.82 9.30
CA LEU A 804 -34.79 -15.89 8.94
C LEU A 804 -35.12 -17.11 9.78
N ILE A 805 -35.48 -18.19 9.09
CA ILE A 805 -35.80 -19.47 9.69
C ILE A 805 -34.54 -20.32 9.63
N ILE A 806 -33.97 -20.64 10.78
CA ILE A 806 -32.85 -21.57 10.88
C ILE A 806 -33.42 -22.93 11.29
N ASN A 807 -33.19 -23.93 10.45
CA ASN A 807 -33.59 -25.30 10.72
C ASN A 807 -32.35 -26.13 10.99
N ASN A 808 -32.04 -26.36 12.28
CA ASN A 808 -30.91 -27.17 12.69
C ASN A 808 -31.25 -28.66 12.57
N LEU A 809 -30.66 -29.33 11.59
CA LEU A 809 -30.82 -30.76 11.28
C LEU A 809 -29.81 -31.65 12.00
N ASP A 810 -28.93 -31.08 12.83
CA ASP A 810 -27.92 -31.86 13.55
C ASP A 810 -28.53 -32.72 14.67
N THR A 811 -28.00 -33.94 14.78
CA THR A 811 -28.39 -35.00 15.72
C THR A 811 -27.56 -35.01 17.00
N ALA A 812 -26.38 -34.40 17.02
CA ALA A 812 -25.38 -34.67 18.05
C ALA A 812 -25.05 -33.47 18.97
N ILE A 813 -25.10 -32.21 18.51
CA ILE A 813 -24.50 -31.09 19.28
C ILE A 813 -25.35 -29.80 19.21
N ASP A 814 -25.39 -29.05 20.31
CA ASP A 814 -25.98 -27.71 20.36
C ASP A 814 -25.04 -26.68 19.69
N HIS A 815 -25.56 -25.84 18.81
CA HIS A 815 -24.75 -24.89 18.04
C HIS A 815 -25.07 -23.44 18.43
N PRO A 816 -24.08 -22.63 18.86
CA PRO A 816 -24.25 -21.20 19.00
C PRO A 816 -24.29 -20.54 17.62
N TYR A 817 -25.22 -19.61 17.42
CA TYR A 817 -25.24 -18.75 16.23
C TYR A 817 -24.88 -17.33 16.65
N HIS A 818 -23.91 -16.74 15.96
CA HIS A 818 -23.41 -15.39 16.23
C HIS A 818 -23.80 -14.45 15.08
N TYR A 819 -24.50 -13.36 15.40
CA TYR A 819 -24.99 -12.41 14.40
C TYR A 819 -24.15 -11.13 14.36
N ARG A 820 -23.60 -10.80 13.17
CA ARG A 820 -22.72 -9.65 12.98
C ARG A 820 -23.44 -8.50 12.24
N ARG A 821 -24.20 -7.64 12.94
CA ARG A 821 -24.68 -6.34 12.41
C ARG A 821 -25.31 -5.45 13.47
N ARG A 822 -25.00 -4.14 13.49
CA ARG A 822 -25.75 -3.13 14.27
C ARG A 822 -27.25 -3.20 13.93
N GLY A 823 -28.08 -3.49 14.93
CA GLY A 823 -29.52 -3.66 14.79
C GLY A 823 -30.03 -4.79 15.68
N ILE A 824 -31.23 -4.62 16.22
CA ILE A 824 -31.86 -5.56 17.17
C ILE A 824 -32.36 -6.77 16.38
N GLY A 825 -31.98 -7.98 16.80
CA GLY A 825 -32.47 -9.24 16.26
C GLY A 825 -33.36 -9.91 17.30
N TYR A 826 -34.60 -10.19 16.94
CA TYR A 826 -35.60 -10.79 17.82
C TYR A 826 -35.64 -12.29 17.59
N SER A 827 -35.58 -13.07 18.66
CA SER A 827 -35.99 -14.48 18.61
C SER A 827 -37.50 -14.50 18.83
N LEU A 828 -38.27 -15.02 17.88
CA LEU A 828 -39.73 -15.02 17.97
C LEU A 828 -40.31 -16.39 18.35
N ALA A 829 -39.70 -17.46 17.86
CA ALA A 829 -40.22 -18.80 18.14
C ALA A 829 -39.12 -19.85 18.04
N ARG A 830 -39.21 -20.86 18.90
CA ARG A 830 -38.32 -22.02 18.91
C ARG A 830 -39.11 -23.31 19.16
N GLY A 831 -38.67 -24.41 18.59
CA GLY A 831 -39.31 -25.69 18.82
C GLY A 831 -38.68 -26.85 18.05
N GLY A 832 -38.84 -28.07 18.57
CA GLY A 832 -38.19 -29.26 18.00
C GLY A 832 -38.70 -29.72 16.63
N ARG A 833 -39.81 -29.14 16.13
CA ARG A 833 -40.36 -29.31 14.77
C ARG A 833 -41.21 -28.08 14.42
N VAL A 834 -41.35 -27.75 13.15
CA VAL A 834 -42.16 -26.60 12.66
C VAL A 834 -43.58 -26.57 13.27
N GLY A 835 -44.20 -27.73 13.49
CA GLY A 835 -45.54 -27.83 14.10
C GLY A 835 -45.60 -27.74 15.63
N LYS A 836 -44.46 -27.55 16.32
CA LYS A 836 -44.34 -27.41 17.78
C LYS A 836 -43.50 -26.18 18.16
N LEU A 837 -43.56 -25.12 17.37
CA LEU A 837 -42.95 -23.85 17.70
C LEU A 837 -43.69 -23.22 18.89
N GLN A 838 -42.98 -22.98 19.99
CA GLN A 838 -43.45 -22.14 21.08
C GLN A 838 -43.09 -20.69 20.75
N HIS A 839 -44.04 -19.78 20.97
CA HIS A 839 -43.82 -18.36 20.75
C HIS A 839 -43.11 -17.80 21.98
N ASP A 840 -41.83 -17.53 21.82
CA ASP A 840 -40.98 -16.90 22.83
C ASP A 840 -40.59 -15.55 22.23
N GLU A 841 -41.33 -14.48 22.51
CA GLU A 841 -40.86 -13.13 22.19
C GLU A 841 -39.77 -12.75 23.19
N LEU A 842 -38.53 -13.12 22.85
CA LEU A 842 -37.36 -12.78 23.66
C LEU A 842 -36.47 -11.83 22.87
N ASP A 843 -36.25 -10.63 23.41
CA ASP A 843 -35.19 -9.71 22.99
C ASP A 843 -33.85 -10.28 23.50
N THR A 844 -33.32 -11.24 22.74
CA THR A 844 -32.09 -11.93 23.16
C THR A 844 -30.87 -11.11 22.75
N PRO A 845 -29.82 -11.06 23.61
CA PRO A 845 -28.48 -10.77 23.13
C PRO A 845 -28.17 -11.65 21.91
N ARG A 846 -27.35 -11.17 20.97
CA ARG A 846 -27.04 -11.84 19.68
C ARG A 846 -26.40 -13.23 19.80
N HIS A 847 -26.29 -13.79 20.99
CA HIS A 847 -25.81 -15.14 21.28
C HIS A 847 -27.01 -16.01 21.64
N THR A 848 -27.42 -16.86 20.72
CA THR A 848 -28.49 -17.81 20.98
C THR A 848 -28.01 -19.21 20.66
N HIS A 849 -27.98 -20.05 21.69
CA HIS A 849 -27.74 -21.47 21.57
C HIS A 849 -29.05 -22.13 21.11
N TYR A 850 -28.99 -22.82 19.98
CA TYR A 850 -30.10 -23.62 19.49
C TYR A 850 -29.72 -25.08 19.58
N SER A 851 -30.55 -25.83 20.29
CA SER A 851 -30.31 -27.24 20.55
C SER A 851 -30.70 -28.13 19.36
N ARG A 852 -30.45 -29.44 19.52
CA ARG A 852 -30.74 -30.48 18.52
C ARG A 852 -32.16 -30.38 17.96
N TRP A 853 -32.30 -30.54 16.64
CA TRP A 853 -33.60 -30.53 15.94
C TRP A 853 -34.46 -29.28 16.15
N VAL A 854 -33.86 -28.14 16.49
CA VAL A 854 -34.63 -26.90 16.71
C VAL A 854 -34.80 -26.12 15.41
N VAL A 855 -36.05 -25.74 15.16
CA VAL A 855 -36.38 -24.66 14.22
C VAL A 855 -36.43 -23.36 15.02
N ALA A 856 -35.67 -22.37 14.57
CA ALA A 856 -35.61 -21.03 15.13
C ALA A 856 -36.15 -20.01 14.13
N VAL A 857 -37.03 -19.12 14.57
CA VAL A 857 -37.50 -17.98 13.78
C VAL A 857 -36.89 -16.71 14.36
N LEU A 858 -36.02 -16.09 13.57
CA LEU A 858 -35.34 -14.86 13.91
C LEU A 858 -35.88 -13.71 13.08
N ARG A 859 -36.23 -12.60 13.70
CA ARG A 859 -36.67 -11.39 13.01
C ARG A 859 -35.64 -10.29 13.14
N PHE A 860 -35.32 -9.64 12.02
CA PHE A 860 -34.44 -8.47 12.03
C PHE A 860 -34.96 -7.40 11.08
N ILE A 861 -34.52 -6.17 11.31
CA ILE A 861 -34.84 -5.03 10.46
C ILE A 861 -33.74 -4.86 9.42
N THR A 862 -34.13 -4.93 8.15
CA THR A 862 -33.27 -4.58 7.02
C THR A 862 -33.49 -3.11 6.66
N ASP A 863 -32.50 -2.28 6.93
CA ASP A 863 -32.41 -0.85 6.59
C ASP A 863 -31.72 -0.61 5.24
N ASN A 864 -31.17 -1.67 4.61
CA ASN A 864 -30.58 -1.64 3.28
C ASN A 864 -30.90 -2.96 2.53
N PRO A 865 -31.42 -2.94 1.29
CA PRO A 865 -31.56 -4.15 0.49
C PRO A 865 -30.18 -4.78 0.22
N GLY A 866 -30.06 -6.10 0.35
CA GLY A 866 -28.77 -6.78 0.23
C GLY A 866 -28.81 -8.28 0.50
N VAL A 867 -27.67 -8.93 0.26
CA VAL A 867 -27.48 -10.37 0.51
C VAL A 867 -26.94 -10.58 1.92
N TRP A 868 -27.60 -11.46 2.65
CA TRP A 868 -27.22 -11.89 3.99
C TRP A 868 -26.62 -13.29 3.90
N PHE A 869 -25.47 -13.46 4.52
CA PHE A 869 -24.75 -14.73 4.56
C PHE A 869 -24.85 -15.32 5.96
N VAL A 870 -24.92 -16.63 6.01
CA VAL A 870 -24.64 -17.37 7.23
C VAL A 870 -23.38 -18.16 6.97
N GLN A 871 -22.31 -17.75 7.66
CA GLN A 871 -21.03 -18.43 7.65
C GLN A 871 -21.01 -19.35 8.88
N PRO A 872 -20.77 -20.66 8.71
CA PRO A 872 -20.33 -21.49 9.83
C PRO A 872 -18.90 -21.05 10.20
N ASP A 873 -18.67 -20.75 11.47
CA ASP A 873 -17.30 -20.50 11.94
C ASP A 873 -16.48 -21.78 11.69
N ALA A 874 -15.38 -21.61 10.94
CA ALA A 874 -14.44 -22.59 10.42
C ALA A 874 -14.58 -24.04 10.94
N VAL A 875 -15.14 -24.93 10.12
CA VAL A 875 -14.98 -26.38 10.29
C VAL A 875 -14.05 -26.87 9.19
N ALA A 876 -12.87 -27.37 9.57
CA ALA A 876 -11.97 -28.03 8.65
C ALA A 876 -12.55 -29.41 8.25
N LYS A 877 -12.43 -29.79 6.98
CA LYS A 877 -12.78 -31.12 6.46
C LYS A 877 -12.09 -32.21 7.27
N MET A 878 -12.86 -33.15 7.84
CA MET A 878 -12.32 -34.32 8.54
C MET A 878 -12.43 -35.53 7.63
N SER A 879 -11.31 -36.12 7.23
CA SER A 879 -11.23 -37.37 6.46
C SER A 879 -10.93 -38.54 7.40
N ILE A 880 -11.84 -39.50 7.54
CA ILE A 880 -11.60 -40.72 8.35
C ILE A 880 -11.15 -41.86 7.42
N PRO A 881 -9.94 -42.43 7.60
CA PRO A 881 -9.51 -43.59 6.84
C PRO A 881 -10.37 -44.83 7.14
N SER A 882 -10.68 -45.62 6.11
CA SER A 882 -11.55 -46.80 6.21
C SER A 882 -11.13 -47.83 7.29
N ALA A 883 -9.83 -47.89 7.62
CA ALA A 883 -9.24 -48.76 8.64
C ALA A 883 -9.62 -48.43 10.10
N ASN A 884 -10.11 -47.21 10.38
CA ASN A 884 -10.42 -46.75 11.76
C ASN A 884 -11.92 -46.73 12.11
N THR A 885 -12.78 -47.20 11.20
CA THR A 885 -14.24 -47.25 11.38
C THR A 885 -14.69 -48.08 12.58
N THR A 886 -13.84 -48.96 13.12
CA THR A 886 -14.16 -49.80 14.30
C THR A 886 -13.96 -49.09 15.66
N MET A 887 -13.18 -48.01 15.73
CA MET A 887 -12.93 -47.27 16.99
C MET A 887 -14.07 -46.29 17.35
N CYS A 888 -14.70 -45.67 16.35
CA CYS A 888 -15.78 -44.69 16.56
C CYS A 888 -17.08 -45.31 17.10
N GLY A 889 -17.26 -46.63 17.02
CA GLY A 889 -18.43 -47.34 17.57
C GLY A 889 -18.45 -47.47 19.10
N LYS A 890 -17.37 -47.08 19.80
CA LYS A 890 -17.25 -47.21 21.27
C LYS A 890 -17.23 -45.89 22.03
N ILE A 891 -17.32 -44.75 21.35
CA ILE A 891 -17.28 -43.43 21.99
C ILE A 891 -18.72 -43.05 22.37
N GLY A 892 -18.99 -43.03 23.68
CA GLY A 892 -20.30 -42.65 24.22
C GLY A 892 -20.68 -41.20 23.91
N PRO A 893 -21.96 -40.83 24.11
CA PRO A 893 -22.52 -39.52 23.74
C PRO A 893 -21.94 -38.31 24.49
N ASP A 894 -21.00 -38.54 25.42
CA ASP A 894 -20.38 -37.51 26.27
C ASP A 894 -19.09 -36.89 25.66
N ALA A 895 -18.58 -37.39 24.53
CA ALA A 895 -17.33 -36.90 23.92
C ALA A 895 -17.47 -35.69 22.98
N TRP A 896 -18.70 -35.25 22.71
CA TRP A 896 -18.99 -34.26 21.65
C TRP A 896 -19.77 -33.03 22.17
N SER A 897 -19.43 -32.55 23.38
CA SER A 897 -20.17 -31.48 24.06
C SER A 897 -19.25 -30.40 24.64
N THR A 898 -19.52 -29.14 24.28
CA THR A 898 -19.02 -27.92 24.94
C THR A 898 -20.24 -27.01 25.15
N SER A 899 -20.86 -26.76 26.30
CA SER A 899 -20.64 -26.95 27.76
C SER A 899 -22.02 -27.06 28.45
N LEU A 900 -22.23 -27.48 29.71
CA LEU A 900 -21.64 -27.12 31.01
C LEU A 900 -21.95 -28.24 32.01
N GLY A 901 -21.17 -28.32 33.09
CA GLY A 901 -21.49 -29.17 34.23
C GLY A 901 -22.83 -28.79 34.89
N ARG A 902 -23.57 -29.82 35.29
CA ARG A 902 -24.23 -29.88 36.60
C ARG A 902 -24.07 -31.29 37.15
N ARG A 903 -23.57 -31.39 38.39
CA ARG A 903 -23.51 -32.63 39.17
C ARG A 903 -24.89 -33.29 39.26
N ARG A 904 -24.84 -34.63 39.25
CA ARG A 904 -25.89 -35.60 39.62
C ARG A 904 -26.90 -35.07 40.66
N ARG A 905 -28.19 -35.26 40.36
CA ARG A 905 -29.14 -35.86 41.31
C ARG A 905 -29.97 -36.91 40.59
N SER A 906 -29.96 -38.12 41.17
CA SER A 906 -30.71 -39.30 40.75
C SER A 906 -32.22 -39.08 40.85
N LEU A 907 -32.98 -39.44 39.83
CA LEU A 907 -34.36 -39.92 39.97
C LEU A 907 -34.63 -40.99 38.89
N THR A 908 -35.44 -41.97 39.28
CA THR A 908 -35.55 -43.34 38.78
C THR A 908 -36.52 -43.51 37.59
N ASP A 909 -36.34 -44.64 36.89
CA ASP A 909 -37.25 -45.23 35.91
C ASP A 909 -38.69 -45.35 36.43
N SER A 910 -39.64 -44.62 35.82
CA SER A 910 -41.07 -44.98 35.82
C SER A 910 -41.97 -44.29 34.78
N ASP A 911 -41.52 -43.28 34.02
CA ASP A 911 -42.43 -42.53 33.11
C ASP A 911 -42.29 -42.85 31.61
N THR A 912 -41.43 -43.81 31.25
CA THR A 912 -41.20 -44.25 29.85
C THR A 912 -42.37 -45.08 29.28
N GLU A 913 -43.42 -45.37 30.06
CA GLU A 913 -44.53 -46.23 29.64
C GLU A 913 -45.87 -45.50 29.37
N ARG A 914 -45.92 -44.16 29.42
CA ARG A 914 -47.19 -43.41 29.26
C ARG A 914 -47.41 -42.66 27.95
N LEU A 915 -46.46 -42.66 27.00
CA LEU A 915 -46.58 -41.92 25.73
C LEU A 915 -46.66 -42.79 24.46
N ARG A 916 -46.87 -44.11 24.59
CA ARG A 916 -47.13 -45.05 23.47
C ARG A 916 -48.60 -45.16 23.04
N ARG A 917 -49.50 -44.31 23.54
CA ARG A 917 -50.92 -44.32 23.15
C ARG A 917 -51.47 -42.90 22.95
N SER A 918 -51.36 -42.37 21.74
CA SER A 918 -52.31 -41.36 21.26
C SER A 918 -52.32 -41.26 19.73
N ARG A 919 -53.53 -41.33 19.16
CA ARG A 919 -53.87 -41.54 17.75
C ARG A 919 -53.94 -40.23 16.96
N VAL A 920 -52.82 -39.62 16.60
CA VAL A 920 -52.84 -38.38 15.77
C VAL A 920 -51.92 -38.47 14.55
N MET A 921 -51.72 -39.68 14.02
CA MET A 921 -50.93 -39.92 12.81
C MET A 921 -51.68 -40.83 11.82
N LYS A 922 -52.94 -40.46 11.55
CA LYS A 922 -53.77 -41.12 10.51
C LYS A 922 -54.75 -40.18 9.79
N ALA A 923 -54.56 -38.86 9.89
CA ALA A 923 -55.49 -37.87 9.29
C ALA A 923 -54.79 -36.72 8.54
N ALA A 924 -53.48 -36.81 8.27
CA ALA A 924 -52.75 -35.77 7.52
C ALA A 924 -52.03 -36.30 6.26
N LEU A 925 -52.34 -37.54 5.84
CA LEU A 925 -51.79 -38.16 4.62
C LEU A 925 -52.85 -38.52 3.58
N ASP A 926 -54.10 -38.08 3.76
CA ASP A 926 -55.16 -38.17 2.76
C ASP A 926 -55.84 -36.81 2.61
N ASP A 927 -55.28 -35.91 1.79
CA ASP A 927 -56.11 -35.34 0.72
C ASP A 927 -55.27 -34.65 -0.38
N LYS A 928 -55.54 -35.06 -1.61
CA LYS A 928 -55.27 -34.29 -2.82
C LYS A 928 -56.45 -33.33 -3.00
N ARG A 929 -56.24 -32.03 -2.80
CA ARG A 929 -56.88 -30.96 -3.59
C ARG A 929 -56.18 -29.63 -3.39
#